data_AF-A0A1H9MAN2-F1
#
_entry.id   AF-A0A1H9MAN2-F1
#
_cell.length_a   1.000
_cell.length_b   1.000
_cell.length_c   1.000
_cell.angle_alpha   90.00
_cell.angle_beta   90.00
_cell.angle_gamma   90.00
#
_symmetry.space_group_name_H-M   'P 1'
#
loop_
_entity.id
_entity.type
_entity.pdbx_description
1 polymer ?
#
loop_
_entity_poly.entity_id
_entity_poly.type
_entity_poly.pdbx_seq_one_letter_code
_entity_poly.pdbx_strand_id
1 'polypeptide(L)'
;MKKKKLLTLLTTAALTTSIVGCSGATSTTTSSDTTSSANESSADEAEDLAQTAAQETSDESESTATSSLEATSAEERAYIEETLNLANNEEVTWTYDADADAWIMSIVTAVAYAEIEDEEGVSVCIPGAYIKGIDTDGDGEADITADSYTEEVHGQLVIDYEAEVTSSNGQVYTASTAPVILNTGAAGYSSSTNTTAATSYASEGYINVSCGNRGKNDTVTDEDGNESYTGDAPSCLADQKAAARFVRYNILLGNLPGSTEYWVSTGGSGGGAHATMFAATSNSSDFYDYQIEVGSVGVYVNEDGTYDTTVTIDGVTYDLSDGAWGAVAYSPITSLYEADMAMAFEYYMDTDYDFNTSFQEQMAKYLSEEYMTYINDQNLTVSEADVELDINGDGDMEDTIDLYIEYDLEKYADTNGYGGTYLDLYLAEFESNLQWYLDNLDYADGWTWFDEEGNALSDEEVAAMTSEDKATAFIEGRYAKSSSSQGGMGGPGGGMGMMNGEKPDGMTGGPGGDIGQAPDGDMTGAPEDMTEAADTDNTEASDIENSDTENSDVETADAESEDDRSFANSDVAANSAGDTMDVGTPDEGTTQSAGSTTDSSNYSTYAEMLEAYQNDVAEVYAGDEYGNVSVELYNPLNYIGDEDGDDPVWIRMVCGAAEGDISMFSSLNLQLAFLSSGVDATIEWQWDGGHVPSEVLGESLALTVDTMYGEYVEGAVKITKSEAQTQTQNGDATEATGTDISSWVDYDDTSAVSFSLADAVSYRTKGASKSTPGFDVIDYGQEDYVFGDSDSDARHWSVWVLKVLEEHQDELEELFNSGE
;
A
#
# COMPACT_ATOMS: atom_id res chain seq x y z
N MET A 1 -15.60 -16.68 -22.82
CA MET A 1 -16.65 -17.67 -23.20
C MET A 1 -16.74 -18.73 -22.09
N LYS A 2 -17.83 -18.83 -21.31
CA LYS A 2 -17.80 -19.51 -19.99
C LYS A 2 -17.29 -20.97 -20.04
N LYS A 3 -16.07 -21.22 -19.54
CA LYS A 3 -15.59 -22.52 -19.00
C LYS A 3 -15.90 -22.53 -17.49
N LYS A 4 -16.29 -23.67 -16.91
CA LYS A 4 -16.38 -23.85 -15.46
C LYS A 4 -15.15 -24.62 -14.97
N LYS A 5 -14.55 -24.23 -13.82
CA LYS A 5 -13.60 -25.10 -13.07
C LYS A 5 -14.26 -26.48 -12.89
N LEU A 6 -13.53 -27.57 -13.14
CA LEU A 6 -14.04 -28.95 -13.03
C LEU A 6 -13.17 -29.77 -12.06
N LEU A 7 -13.61 -29.83 -10.81
CA LEU A 7 -12.92 -30.48 -9.69
C LEU A 7 -12.50 -31.93 -10.01
N THR A 8 -11.20 -32.19 -10.00
CA THR A 8 -10.64 -33.52 -10.35
C THR A 8 -10.37 -34.34 -9.08
N LEU A 9 -11.41 -35.03 -8.60
CA LEU A 9 -11.33 -35.80 -7.35
C LEU A 9 -10.47 -37.08 -7.49
N LEU A 10 -9.33 -37.10 -6.80
CA LEU A 10 -8.30 -38.14 -6.88
C LEU A 10 -8.72 -39.43 -6.12
N THR A 11 -9.45 -40.33 -6.79
CA THR A 11 -10.04 -41.51 -6.15
C THR A 11 -9.07 -42.70 -5.97
N THR A 12 -8.66 -42.93 -4.71
CA THR A 12 -7.78 -44.03 -4.31
C THR A 12 -8.39 -45.42 -4.58
N ALA A 13 -7.70 -46.26 -5.35
CA ALA A 13 -8.25 -47.52 -5.86
C ALA A 13 -8.22 -48.70 -4.85
N ALA A 14 -9.30 -48.89 -4.09
CA ALA A 14 -9.48 -50.03 -3.18
C ALA A 14 -10.23 -51.22 -3.81
N LEU A 15 -9.55 -52.35 -4.03
CA LEU A 15 -10.19 -53.58 -4.53
C LEU A 15 -11.12 -54.22 -3.49
N THR A 16 -12.42 -54.30 -3.80
CA THR A 16 -13.25 -55.43 -3.36
C THR A 16 -14.14 -55.96 -4.49
N THR A 17 -14.45 -57.26 -4.46
CA THR A 17 -15.18 -57.97 -5.52
C THR A 17 -16.48 -58.54 -4.98
N SER A 18 -17.64 -58.31 -5.62
CA SER A 18 -18.70 -59.33 -5.79
C SER A 18 -20.06 -58.86 -6.39
N ILE A 19 -20.51 -59.61 -7.40
CA ILE A 19 -21.89 -60.14 -7.57
C ILE A 19 -23.03 -59.20 -8.04
N VAL A 20 -23.32 -59.32 -9.35
CA VAL A 20 -24.64 -59.53 -10.01
C VAL A 20 -25.84 -58.62 -9.66
N GLY A 21 -26.26 -57.83 -10.66
CA GLY A 21 -27.63 -57.32 -10.83
C GLY A 21 -27.88 -56.90 -12.28
N CYS A 22 -28.95 -57.39 -12.93
CA CYS A 22 -29.23 -57.11 -14.34
C CYS A 22 -30.54 -56.35 -14.57
N SER A 23 -30.65 -55.73 -15.74
CA SER A 23 -31.81 -55.01 -16.33
C SER A 23 -32.17 -53.64 -15.71
N GLY A 24 -32.51 -52.59 -16.48
CA GLY A 24 -32.29 -52.37 -17.92
C GLY A 24 -33.43 -51.61 -18.65
N ALA A 25 -33.07 -50.98 -19.79
CA ALA A 25 -33.92 -50.67 -20.95
C ALA A 25 -35.17 -49.74 -20.78
N THR A 26 -35.50 -48.76 -21.64
CA THR A 26 -34.84 -48.02 -22.75
C THR A 26 -35.76 -46.80 -23.07
N SER A 27 -35.28 -45.80 -23.84
CA SER A 27 -36.07 -44.92 -24.75
C SER A 27 -37.04 -43.86 -24.19
N THR A 28 -37.39 -42.77 -24.90
CA THR A 28 -36.68 -41.80 -25.78
C THR A 28 -37.62 -40.57 -26.00
N THR A 29 -37.11 -39.47 -26.57
CA THR A 29 -37.82 -38.47 -27.44
C THR A 29 -38.80 -37.45 -26.83
N THR A 30 -38.36 -36.17 -26.82
CA THR A 30 -38.96 -34.98 -27.50
C THR A 30 -40.50 -34.82 -27.51
N SER A 31 -41.08 -33.63 -27.28
CA SER A 31 -40.82 -32.39 -28.03
C SER A 31 -41.46 -31.15 -27.39
N SER A 32 -41.18 -29.98 -27.98
CA SER A 32 -41.83 -28.67 -27.85
C SER A 32 -43.37 -28.65 -27.83
N ASP A 33 -43.95 -27.57 -27.30
CA ASP A 33 -44.53 -26.51 -28.14
C ASP A 33 -44.86 -25.22 -27.35
N THR A 34 -44.84 -24.09 -28.05
CA THR A 34 -45.11 -22.74 -27.52
C THR A 34 -46.58 -22.34 -27.70
N THR A 35 -47.09 -21.47 -26.83
CA THR A 35 -48.16 -20.50 -27.21
C THR A 35 -48.13 -19.27 -26.32
N SER A 36 -48.56 -18.13 -26.87
CA SER A 36 -48.66 -16.84 -26.17
C SER A 36 -50.10 -16.33 -26.13
N SER A 37 -50.41 -15.52 -25.11
CA SER A 37 -51.55 -14.59 -25.12
C SER A 37 -51.37 -13.54 -24.01
N ALA A 38 -51.30 -12.27 -24.39
CA ALA A 38 -51.30 -11.14 -23.45
C ALA A 38 -52.73 -10.70 -23.10
N ASN A 39 -52.91 -10.08 -21.92
CA ASN A 39 -53.96 -9.09 -21.69
C ASN A 39 -53.56 -8.15 -20.54
N GLU A 40 -53.82 -6.86 -20.68
CA GLU A 40 -53.49 -5.81 -19.69
C GLU A 40 -54.48 -5.82 -18.50
N SER A 41 -54.06 -5.32 -17.32
CA SER A 41 -54.63 -4.10 -16.68
C SER A 41 -54.27 -3.94 -15.19
N SER A 42 -54.37 -2.69 -14.70
CA SER A 42 -54.21 -2.19 -13.32
C SER A 42 -52.84 -2.36 -12.66
N ALA A 43 -52.25 -1.22 -12.27
CA ALA A 43 -51.19 -1.13 -11.28
C ALA A 43 -51.79 -0.73 -9.92
N ASP A 44 -51.18 -1.23 -8.85
CA ASP A 44 -50.97 -0.69 -7.49
C ASP A 44 -50.28 -1.84 -6.72
N GLU A 45 -49.54 -1.55 -5.64
CA GLU A 45 -48.72 -2.50 -4.84
C GLU A 45 -47.48 -3.06 -5.59
N ALA A 46 -46.35 -2.34 -5.50
CA ALA A 46 -45.02 -2.76 -5.92
C ALA A 46 -43.92 -2.03 -5.12
N GLU A 47 -44.01 -2.10 -3.79
CA GLU A 47 -42.93 -1.90 -2.83
C GLU A 47 -42.65 -3.27 -2.16
N ASP A 48 -41.47 -3.47 -1.57
CA ASP A 48 -40.96 -4.76 -1.06
C ASP A 48 -40.77 -5.84 -2.15
N LEU A 49 -39.57 -5.84 -2.77
CA LEU A 49 -38.83 -7.02 -3.30
C LEU A 49 -37.53 -6.60 -4.03
N ALA A 50 -36.53 -6.12 -3.29
CA ALA A 50 -35.23 -5.70 -3.83
C ALA A 50 -34.01 -6.19 -2.99
N GLN A 51 -34.19 -7.22 -2.14
CA GLN A 51 -33.13 -7.67 -1.22
C GLN A 51 -33.19 -9.21 -0.98
N THR A 52 -33.43 -10.00 -2.05
CA THR A 52 -33.54 -11.48 -1.91
C THR A 52 -33.16 -12.26 -3.18
N ALA A 53 -32.02 -11.92 -3.78
CA ALA A 53 -31.29 -12.76 -4.73
C ALA A 53 -29.81 -12.32 -4.76
N ALA A 54 -28.80 -13.17 -4.52
CA ALA A 54 -28.86 -14.59 -4.19
C ALA A 54 -27.77 -15.01 -3.20
N GLN A 55 -28.18 -15.40 -1.99
CA GLN A 55 -27.35 -16.15 -1.06
C GLN A 55 -27.65 -17.65 -1.27
N GLU A 56 -26.89 -18.32 -2.15
CA GLU A 56 -26.75 -19.78 -2.01
C GLU A 56 -25.83 -19.99 -0.81
N THR A 57 -26.35 -20.60 0.26
CA THR A 57 -25.58 -20.88 1.48
C THR A 57 -24.35 -21.70 1.16
N SER A 58 -23.17 -21.12 1.40
CA SER A 58 -21.98 -21.88 1.78
C SER A 58 -22.35 -22.84 2.92
N ASP A 59 -21.83 -24.06 2.90
CA ASP A 59 -21.72 -24.84 4.14
C ASP A 59 -20.63 -24.13 4.98
N GLU A 60 -20.84 -23.99 6.29
CA GLU A 60 -20.04 -23.16 7.19
C GLU A 60 -18.54 -23.51 7.15
N SER A 61 -17.68 -22.51 6.91
CA SER A 61 -16.25 -22.59 7.26
C SER A 61 -16.11 -22.17 8.73
N GLU A 62 -16.56 -23.05 9.65
CA GLU A 62 -16.18 -22.92 11.06
C GLU A 62 -14.64 -23.08 11.14
N SER A 63 -13.89 -21.99 11.27
CA SER A 63 -12.44 -22.08 11.48
C SER A 63 -12.17 -22.98 12.69
N THR A 64 -11.19 -23.86 12.53
CA THR A 64 -10.80 -24.81 13.59
C THR A 64 -9.73 -24.26 14.52
N ALA A 65 -9.33 -23.00 14.32
CA ALA A 65 -8.53 -22.25 15.26
C ALA A 65 -9.26 -22.05 16.59
N THR A 66 -8.49 -21.86 17.66
CA THR A 66 -9.02 -21.60 19.00
C THR A 66 -8.15 -20.58 19.71
N SER A 67 -8.81 -19.54 20.22
CA SER A 67 -8.22 -18.49 21.05
C SER A 67 -7.49 -19.05 22.28
N SER A 68 -6.48 -18.32 22.73
CA SER A 68 -5.81 -18.54 24.02
C SER A 68 -6.56 -17.91 25.21
N LEU A 69 -7.46 -16.96 24.94
CA LEU A 69 -8.11 -16.04 25.89
C LEU A 69 -9.27 -16.70 26.66
N GLU A 70 -9.84 -15.97 27.64
CA GLU A 70 -11.10 -16.38 28.28
C GLU A 70 -12.31 -16.06 27.37
N ALA A 71 -13.31 -16.96 27.36
CA ALA A 71 -14.50 -16.83 26.52
C ALA A 71 -15.27 -15.52 26.80
N THR A 72 -15.49 -14.71 25.75
CA THR A 72 -16.15 -13.40 25.82
C THR A 72 -17.53 -13.53 26.44
N SER A 73 -17.81 -12.73 27.46
CA SER A 73 -19.08 -12.78 28.17
C SER A 73 -20.21 -12.07 27.40
N ALA A 74 -21.45 -12.52 27.62
CA ALA A 74 -22.61 -11.93 26.96
C ALA A 74 -22.86 -10.47 27.38
N GLU A 75 -22.43 -10.09 28.59
CA GLU A 75 -22.42 -8.71 29.07
C GLU A 75 -21.34 -7.82 28.43
N GLU A 76 -20.25 -8.41 27.94
CA GLU A 76 -19.06 -7.77 27.38
C GLU A 76 -19.18 -7.57 25.86
N ARG A 77 -19.62 -8.60 25.12
CA ARG A 77 -20.07 -8.45 23.73
C ARG A 77 -21.16 -7.38 23.60
N ALA A 78 -22.13 -7.38 24.52
CA ALA A 78 -23.18 -6.36 24.54
C ALA A 78 -22.63 -4.96 24.86
N TYR A 79 -21.55 -4.84 25.65
CA TYR A 79 -20.87 -3.57 25.88
C TYR A 79 -20.14 -3.09 24.62
N ILE A 80 -19.38 -3.96 23.96
CA ILE A 80 -18.67 -3.65 22.70
C ILE A 80 -19.67 -3.20 21.61
N GLU A 81 -20.74 -3.97 21.39
CA GLU A 81 -21.80 -3.64 20.44
C GLU A 81 -22.60 -2.36 20.83
N GLU A 82 -22.81 -2.07 22.12
CA GLU A 82 -23.48 -0.84 22.58
C GLU A 82 -22.57 0.40 22.46
N THR A 83 -21.26 0.25 22.69
CA THR A 83 -20.27 1.34 22.63
C THR A 83 -19.87 1.71 21.20
N LEU A 84 -19.68 0.74 20.31
CA LEU A 84 -19.21 0.97 18.93
C LEU A 84 -20.34 1.24 17.91
N ASN A 85 -21.57 1.35 18.39
CA ASN A 85 -22.72 1.81 17.60
C ASN A 85 -22.77 3.36 17.60
N LEU A 86 -22.52 3.99 16.45
CA LEU A 86 -22.52 5.45 16.27
C LEU A 86 -23.81 6.13 16.75
N ALA A 87 -24.96 5.44 16.69
CA ALA A 87 -26.23 6.00 17.17
C ALA A 87 -26.26 6.25 18.70
N ASN A 88 -25.33 5.64 19.45
CA ASN A 88 -25.16 5.81 20.90
C ASN A 88 -24.03 6.78 21.27
N ASN A 89 -23.22 7.24 20.31
CA ASN A 89 -22.08 8.13 20.57
C ASN A 89 -22.58 9.59 20.74
N GLU A 90 -22.61 10.09 21.98
CA GLU A 90 -23.06 11.47 22.30
C GLU A 90 -22.08 12.57 21.81
N GLU A 91 -20.87 12.21 21.35
CA GLU A 91 -19.82 13.16 20.95
C GLU A 91 -19.53 13.16 19.43
N VAL A 92 -20.10 12.23 18.63
CA VAL A 92 -19.87 12.23 17.16
C VAL A 92 -20.47 13.47 16.50
N THR A 93 -19.71 14.12 15.63
CA THR A 93 -20.13 15.30 14.88
C THR A 93 -19.92 15.15 13.38
N TRP A 94 -20.62 15.99 12.63
CA TRP A 94 -20.58 16.07 11.17
C TRP A 94 -20.20 17.47 10.73
N THR A 95 -19.25 17.54 9.80
CA THR A 95 -18.92 18.75 9.04
C THR A 95 -19.26 18.54 7.57
N TYR A 96 -19.51 19.63 6.84
CA TYR A 96 -19.86 19.57 5.41
C TYR A 96 -18.90 20.43 4.59
N ASP A 97 -18.30 19.81 3.58
CA ASP A 97 -17.52 20.45 2.52
C ASP A 97 -18.46 20.80 1.36
N ALA A 98 -18.58 22.11 1.10
CA ALA A 98 -19.46 22.65 0.07
C ALA A 98 -18.79 22.77 -1.31
N ASP A 99 -17.46 22.64 -1.39
CA ASP A 99 -16.72 22.64 -2.65
C ASP A 99 -16.61 21.20 -3.21
N ALA A 100 -16.52 20.18 -2.33
CA ALA A 100 -16.54 18.77 -2.71
C ALA A 100 -17.92 18.08 -2.73
N ASP A 101 -18.97 18.72 -2.18
CA ASP A 101 -20.28 18.10 -1.89
C ASP A 101 -20.13 16.82 -1.05
N ALA A 102 -19.65 16.98 0.19
CA ALA A 102 -19.31 15.85 1.07
C ALA A 102 -19.60 16.12 2.55
N TRP A 103 -20.06 15.10 3.28
CA TRP A 103 -20.11 15.09 4.75
C TRP A 103 -18.92 14.32 5.31
N ILE A 104 -18.25 14.88 6.32
CA ILE A 104 -17.09 14.30 7.00
C ILE A 104 -17.47 14.07 8.46
N MET A 105 -17.37 12.81 8.90
CA MET A 105 -17.51 12.40 10.30
C MET A 105 -16.31 12.88 11.12
N SER A 106 -16.54 13.34 12.34
CA SER A 106 -15.46 13.50 13.31
C SER A 106 -14.70 12.18 13.52
N ILE A 107 -13.46 12.30 13.99
CA ILE A 107 -12.73 11.16 14.53
C ILE A 107 -13.54 10.59 15.71
N VAL A 108 -13.68 9.26 15.74
CA VAL A 108 -14.20 8.49 16.88
C VAL A 108 -13.32 7.25 17.07
N THR A 109 -13.23 6.75 18.30
CA THR A 109 -12.52 5.50 18.60
C THR A 109 -13.16 4.32 17.86
N ALA A 110 -12.34 3.49 17.20
CA ALA A 110 -12.80 2.34 16.42
C ALA A 110 -13.03 1.08 17.29
N VAL A 111 -12.46 1.08 18.50
CA VAL A 111 -12.31 -0.08 19.39
C VAL A 111 -12.85 0.22 20.79
N ALA A 112 -13.26 -0.79 21.55
CA ALA A 112 -13.92 -0.60 22.85
C ALA A 112 -12.94 -0.40 24.04
N TYR A 113 -11.67 -0.78 23.87
CA TYR A 113 -10.64 -0.82 24.92
C TYR A 113 -9.32 -0.17 24.47
N ALA A 114 -9.40 0.96 23.76
CA ALA A 114 -8.22 1.66 23.24
C ALA A 114 -7.14 1.92 24.31
N GLU A 115 -5.90 1.65 23.94
CA GLU A 115 -4.68 1.98 24.66
C GLU A 115 -4.25 3.43 24.38
N ILE A 116 -4.41 3.88 23.13
CA ILE A 116 -4.11 5.23 22.65
C ILE A 116 -5.29 5.78 21.84
N GLU A 117 -6.18 6.51 22.53
CA GLU A 117 -7.40 7.12 21.94
C GLU A 117 -7.09 8.07 20.75
N ASP A 118 -5.89 8.67 20.70
CA ASP A 118 -5.45 9.57 19.62
C ASP A 118 -4.97 8.82 18.35
N GLU A 119 -4.88 7.48 18.38
CA GLU A 119 -4.41 6.62 17.27
C GLU A 119 -5.39 5.49 16.90
N GLU A 120 -6.14 4.92 17.86
CA GLU A 120 -7.08 3.81 17.59
C GLU A 120 -8.49 4.29 17.15
N GLY A 121 -8.53 5.18 16.15
CA GLY A 121 -9.76 5.85 15.71
C GLY A 121 -9.97 5.86 14.20
N VAL A 122 -11.14 6.37 13.81
CA VAL A 122 -11.63 6.35 12.44
C VAL A 122 -12.48 7.58 12.12
N SER A 123 -12.35 8.07 10.89
CA SER A 123 -13.18 9.11 10.28
C SER A 123 -13.69 8.62 8.91
N VAL A 124 -14.87 9.08 8.52
CA VAL A 124 -15.54 8.66 7.27
C VAL A 124 -16.03 9.89 6.52
N CYS A 125 -15.65 10.02 5.26
CA CYS A 125 -16.16 11.00 4.31
C CYS A 125 -17.17 10.33 3.35
N ILE A 126 -18.28 11.03 3.10
CA ILE A 126 -19.47 10.52 2.42
C ILE A 126 -19.92 11.55 1.36
N PRO A 127 -20.22 11.13 0.11
CA PRO A 127 -20.83 12.00 -0.89
C PRO A 127 -22.13 12.64 -0.38
N GLY A 128 -22.22 13.96 -0.42
CA GLY A 128 -23.36 14.74 0.09
C GLY A 128 -24.67 14.42 -0.60
N ALA A 129 -24.61 14.02 -1.87
CA ALA A 129 -25.73 13.46 -2.64
C ALA A 129 -26.42 12.25 -1.96
N TYR A 130 -25.72 11.45 -1.15
CA TYR A 130 -26.31 10.33 -0.40
C TYR A 130 -26.99 10.75 0.91
N ILE A 131 -26.90 12.00 1.34
CA ILE A 131 -27.34 12.45 2.67
C ILE A 131 -28.37 13.59 2.55
N LYS A 132 -29.60 13.33 2.99
CA LYS A 132 -30.66 14.36 3.04
C LYS A 132 -30.33 15.46 4.05
N GLY A 133 -29.58 15.12 5.09
CA GLY A 133 -29.10 15.99 6.15
C GLY A 133 -28.88 15.22 7.45
N ILE A 134 -28.73 15.96 8.55
CA ILE A 134 -28.53 15.47 9.91
C ILE A 134 -29.83 15.63 10.71
N ASP A 135 -30.30 14.56 11.36
CA ASP A 135 -31.32 14.59 12.41
C ASP A 135 -30.66 14.96 13.75
N THR A 136 -31.16 16.01 14.43
CA THR A 136 -30.59 16.52 15.69
C THR A 136 -31.51 16.36 16.91
N ASP A 137 -32.68 15.76 16.75
CA ASP A 137 -33.75 15.65 17.77
C ASP A 137 -34.29 14.21 17.93
N GLY A 138 -34.01 13.33 16.96
CA GLY A 138 -34.26 11.89 16.99
C GLY A 138 -35.65 11.50 16.48
N ASP A 139 -36.21 12.25 15.53
CA ASP A 139 -37.54 12.01 14.95
C ASP A 139 -37.51 11.32 13.57
N GLY A 140 -36.33 11.20 12.95
CA GLY A 140 -36.05 10.52 11.68
C GLY A 140 -36.08 11.43 10.44
N GLU A 141 -36.27 12.73 10.60
CA GLU A 141 -36.22 13.74 9.52
C GLU A 141 -35.00 14.68 9.70
N ALA A 142 -34.51 15.28 8.61
CA ALA A 142 -33.32 16.13 8.68
C ALA A 142 -33.62 17.56 9.18
N ASP A 143 -32.95 17.98 10.26
CA ASP A 143 -32.96 19.34 10.78
C ASP A 143 -32.00 20.26 10.02
N ILE A 144 -30.77 19.78 9.79
CA ILE A 144 -29.70 20.50 9.09
C ILE A 144 -29.39 19.79 7.78
N THR A 145 -29.46 20.52 6.67
CA THR A 145 -29.01 20.05 5.35
C THR A 145 -27.78 20.85 4.88
N ALA A 146 -27.16 20.44 3.78
CA ALA A 146 -26.07 21.20 3.13
C ALA A 146 -26.42 22.69 2.91
N ASP A 147 -27.67 22.98 2.52
CA ASP A 147 -28.23 24.32 2.31
C ASP A 147 -28.34 25.17 3.60
N SER A 148 -28.27 24.55 4.78
CA SER A 148 -28.42 25.21 6.10
C SER A 148 -27.26 25.01 7.06
N TYR A 149 -26.25 24.22 6.70
CA TYR A 149 -25.03 24.03 7.48
C TYR A 149 -24.27 25.36 7.65
N THR A 150 -23.71 25.59 8.84
CA THR A 150 -22.94 26.81 9.17
C THR A 150 -21.78 26.59 10.15
N GLU A 151 -21.89 25.55 10.98
CA GLU A 151 -20.93 25.10 11.98
C GLU A 151 -21.19 23.61 12.23
N GLU A 152 -20.22 22.92 12.80
CA GLU A 152 -20.24 21.49 13.14
C GLU A 152 -21.54 21.03 13.86
N VAL A 153 -22.05 19.85 13.49
CA VAL A 153 -23.37 19.35 13.94
C VAL A 153 -23.27 17.95 14.55
N HIS A 154 -23.68 17.80 15.81
CA HIS A 154 -23.96 16.48 16.40
C HIS A 154 -25.34 15.98 15.94
N GLY A 155 -25.42 14.71 15.53
CA GLY A 155 -26.67 14.06 15.14
C GLY A 155 -26.48 12.83 14.25
N GLN A 156 -27.58 12.28 13.74
CA GLN A 156 -27.60 11.05 12.93
C GLN A 156 -27.82 11.36 11.44
N LEU A 157 -27.24 10.54 10.55
CA LEU A 157 -27.36 10.71 9.10
C LEU A 157 -28.76 10.30 8.59
N VAL A 158 -29.44 11.19 7.87
CA VAL A 158 -30.68 10.86 7.15
C VAL A 158 -30.33 10.45 5.71
N ILE A 159 -29.95 9.20 5.53
CA ILE A 159 -29.44 8.65 4.26
C ILE A 159 -30.52 8.63 3.15
N ASP A 160 -30.12 8.79 1.89
CA ASP A 160 -30.95 8.59 0.70
C ASP A 160 -30.46 7.42 -0.16
N TYR A 161 -30.92 6.22 0.17
CA TYR A 161 -30.61 4.99 -0.57
C TYR A 161 -31.11 4.95 -2.02
N GLU A 162 -31.99 5.88 -2.41
CA GLU A 162 -32.48 6.06 -3.80
C GLU A 162 -31.67 7.12 -4.58
N ALA A 163 -30.67 7.77 -3.97
CA ALA A 163 -29.79 8.72 -4.65
C ALA A 163 -28.70 7.98 -5.45
N GLU A 164 -28.42 8.48 -6.65
CA GLU A 164 -27.40 7.97 -7.57
C GLU A 164 -26.28 9.01 -7.75
N VAL A 165 -25.04 8.62 -7.48
CA VAL A 165 -23.84 9.35 -7.97
C VAL A 165 -23.33 8.63 -9.21
N THR A 166 -22.84 9.39 -10.19
CA THR A 166 -22.18 8.85 -11.39
C THR A 166 -20.72 9.28 -11.36
N SER A 167 -19.80 8.33 -11.35
CA SER A 167 -18.36 8.59 -11.31
C SER A 167 -17.87 9.30 -12.58
N SER A 168 -16.65 9.84 -12.54
CA SER A 168 -15.98 10.46 -13.69
C SER A 168 -15.86 9.51 -14.89
N ASN A 169 -15.78 8.20 -14.65
CA ASN A 169 -15.70 7.16 -15.68
C ASN A 169 -17.08 6.67 -16.17
N GLY A 170 -18.17 7.06 -15.49
CA GLY A 170 -19.54 6.74 -15.88
C GLY A 170 -20.13 5.46 -15.25
N GLN A 171 -19.52 4.93 -14.19
CA GLN A 171 -20.17 3.94 -13.32
C GLN A 171 -21.17 4.66 -12.40
N VAL A 172 -22.22 3.96 -11.96
CA VAL A 172 -23.30 4.54 -11.13
C VAL A 172 -23.40 3.79 -9.80
N TYR A 173 -23.45 4.54 -8.71
CA TYR A 173 -23.48 4.02 -7.35
C TYR A 173 -24.62 4.66 -6.53
N THR A 174 -25.24 3.88 -5.65
CA THR A 174 -26.15 4.40 -4.62
C THR A 174 -25.49 4.31 -3.25
N ALA A 175 -26.13 4.91 -2.25
CA ALA A 175 -25.71 4.86 -0.84
C ALA A 175 -25.64 3.43 -0.23
N SER A 176 -26.06 2.38 -0.95
CA SER A 176 -25.92 0.96 -0.56
C SER A 176 -25.01 0.14 -1.48
N THR A 177 -24.48 0.72 -2.56
CA THR A 177 -23.57 0.05 -3.50
C THR A 177 -22.23 0.77 -3.68
N ALA A 178 -22.07 1.96 -3.11
CA ALA A 178 -20.84 2.73 -3.12
C ALA A 178 -19.65 1.88 -2.59
N PRO A 179 -18.55 1.76 -3.35
CA PRO A 179 -17.29 1.23 -2.84
C PRO A 179 -16.83 2.00 -1.61
N VAL A 180 -16.13 1.31 -0.71
CA VAL A 180 -15.52 1.90 0.47
C VAL A 180 -14.00 1.82 0.34
N ILE A 181 -13.35 2.97 0.28
CA ILE A 181 -11.90 3.10 0.18
C ILE A 181 -11.33 3.18 1.60
N LEU A 182 -10.51 2.21 2.00
CA LEU A 182 -9.79 2.20 3.27
C LEU A 182 -8.36 2.69 3.04
N ASN A 183 -8.05 3.86 3.58
CA ASN A 183 -6.70 4.42 3.56
C ASN A 183 -5.92 3.85 4.74
N THR A 184 -4.77 3.24 4.48
CA THR A 184 -3.90 2.67 5.52
C THR A 184 -2.85 3.71 5.94
N GLY A 185 -2.86 4.07 7.23
CA GLY A 185 -2.06 5.17 7.78
C GLY A 185 -0.56 4.89 7.96
N ALA A 186 -0.16 3.62 7.90
CA ALA A 186 1.15 3.10 8.31
C ALA A 186 2.35 3.43 7.38
N ALA A 187 2.52 4.71 7.01
CA ALA A 187 3.66 5.16 6.22
C ALA A 187 5.00 4.77 6.89
N GLY A 188 5.84 4.05 6.15
CA GLY A 188 7.10 3.49 6.68
C GLY A 188 6.93 2.49 7.84
N TYR A 189 5.77 1.84 7.97
CA TYR A 189 5.38 0.99 9.12
C TYR A 189 5.32 1.73 10.47
N SER A 190 5.18 3.06 10.45
CA SER A 190 4.98 3.87 11.66
C SER A 190 3.55 3.78 12.20
N SER A 191 3.38 4.22 13.45
CA SER A 191 2.08 4.64 13.97
C SER A 191 1.50 5.80 13.16
N SER A 192 0.19 6.00 13.31
CA SER A 192 -0.56 6.99 12.54
C SER A 192 -1.62 7.61 13.42
N THR A 193 -1.43 8.88 13.79
CA THR A 193 -2.40 9.64 14.57
C THR A 193 -3.70 9.83 13.78
N ASN A 194 -4.82 9.90 14.49
CA ASN A 194 -6.14 9.96 13.88
C ASN A 194 -6.34 11.20 12.99
N THR A 195 -6.73 10.97 11.73
CA THR A 195 -7.03 12.02 10.75
C THR A 195 -8.49 12.04 10.33
N THR A 196 -9.00 13.22 9.96
CA THR A 196 -10.31 13.36 9.31
C THR A 196 -10.20 12.94 7.84
N ALA A 197 -11.10 12.08 7.36
CA ALA A 197 -11.04 11.53 6.01
C ALA A 197 -11.18 12.61 4.91
N ALA A 198 -10.22 12.64 3.98
CA ALA A 198 -10.23 13.54 2.83
C ALA A 198 -11.45 13.37 1.91
N THR A 199 -11.85 14.45 1.23
CA THR A 199 -13.05 14.51 0.38
C THR A 199 -12.85 14.06 -1.06
N SER A 200 -11.62 13.69 -1.44
CA SER A 200 -11.16 13.46 -2.83
C SER A 200 -11.96 12.44 -3.65
N TYR A 201 -12.59 11.44 -3.02
CA TYR A 201 -13.40 10.42 -3.72
C TYR A 201 -14.92 10.66 -3.65
N ALA A 202 -15.37 11.77 -3.03
CA ALA A 202 -16.79 12.08 -2.92
C ALA A 202 -17.44 12.31 -4.30
N SER A 203 -16.71 12.95 -5.23
CA SER A 203 -17.15 13.17 -6.62
C SER A 203 -17.33 11.87 -7.42
N GLU A 204 -16.59 10.82 -7.07
CA GLU A 204 -16.66 9.52 -7.72
C GLU A 204 -17.80 8.64 -7.16
N GLY A 205 -18.39 9.06 -6.03
CA GLY A 205 -19.47 8.36 -5.36
C GLY A 205 -19.01 7.29 -4.37
N TYR A 206 -17.73 7.26 -3.99
CA TYR A 206 -17.18 6.33 -3.02
C TYR A 206 -17.31 6.87 -1.59
N ILE A 207 -17.33 5.96 -0.61
CA ILE A 207 -17.13 6.29 0.79
C ILE A 207 -15.63 6.25 1.07
N ASN A 208 -15.06 7.29 1.70
CA ASN A 208 -13.63 7.34 2.02
C ASN A 208 -13.42 7.18 3.53
N VAL A 209 -12.63 6.22 3.95
CA VAL A 209 -12.35 5.90 5.36
C VAL A 209 -10.88 6.20 5.65
N SER A 210 -10.62 7.06 6.63
CA SER A 210 -9.29 7.22 7.22
C SER A 210 -9.30 6.59 8.61
N CYS A 211 -8.30 5.78 8.90
CA CYS A 211 -8.08 5.20 10.22
C CYS A 211 -6.68 5.56 10.71
N GLY A 212 -6.56 5.88 11.99
CA GLY A 212 -5.27 5.83 12.67
C GLY A 212 -4.87 4.37 12.94
N ASN A 213 -3.67 4.21 13.49
CA ASN A 213 -3.18 2.94 14.01
C ASN A 213 -2.05 3.16 15.00
N ARG A 214 -1.91 2.27 15.99
CA ARG A 214 -0.66 2.12 16.75
C ARG A 214 0.46 1.63 15.82
N GLY A 215 1.69 1.60 16.30
CA GLY A 215 2.87 1.23 15.52
C GLY A 215 4.18 1.47 16.27
N LYS A 216 5.29 1.28 15.56
CA LYS A 216 6.64 1.30 16.15
C LYS A 216 6.95 2.61 16.89
N ASN A 217 7.54 2.48 18.07
CA ASN A 217 7.88 3.51 19.07
C ASN A 217 6.72 4.03 19.95
N ASP A 218 5.49 3.54 19.79
CA ASP A 218 4.38 3.96 20.64
C ASP A 218 4.51 3.41 22.06
N THR A 219 4.29 4.29 23.05
CA THR A 219 4.40 3.96 24.47
C THR A 219 3.22 4.50 25.27
N VAL A 220 2.64 3.64 26.12
CA VAL A 220 1.62 4.02 27.10
C VAL A 220 2.26 4.30 28.46
N THR A 221 1.67 5.21 29.24
CA THR A 221 2.13 5.54 30.61
C THR A 221 1.08 5.15 31.65
N ASP A 222 1.45 4.32 32.63
CA ASP A 222 0.53 3.83 33.67
C ASP A 222 0.19 4.88 34.78
N GLU A 223 -0.77 4.57 35.65
CA GLU A 223 -1.17 5.44 36.78
C GLU A 223 -0.03 5.77 37.77
N ASP A 224 1.01 4.92 37.87
CA ASP A 224 2.17 5.13 38.74
C ASP A 224 3.31 5.92 38.04
N GLY A 225 3.22 6.11 36.72
CA GLY A 225 4.14 6.87 35.89
C GLY A 225 5.29 6.03 35.29
N ASN A 226 5.02 4.76 34.97
CA ASN A 226 5.92 3.90 34.20
C ASN A 226 5.50 3.89 32.72
N GLU A 227 6.45 4.04 31.81
CA GLU A 227 6.25 3.91 30.35
C GLU A 227 6.45 2.45 29.92
N SER A 228 5.64 1.96 28.96
CA SER A 228 5.79 0.65 28.31
C SER A 228 5.41 0.74 26.83
N TYR A 229 6.12 0.02 25.97
CA TYR A 229 5.82 -0.10 24.53
C TYR A 229 4.46 -0.78 24.29
N THR A 230 3.77 -0.39 23.22
CA THR A 230 2.39 -0.83 22.93
C THR A 230 2.10 -1.12 21.44
N GLY A 231 2.90 -0.56 20.52
CA GLY A 231 2.62 -0.59 19.07
C GLY A 231 3.40 -1.60 18.24
N ASP A 232 3.90 -2.68 18.84
CA ASP A 232 4.62 -3.75 18.15
C ASP A 232 3.78 -4.41 17.03
N ALA A 233 4.42 -4.99 16.01
CA ALA A 233 3.70 -5.83 15.05
C ALA A 233 3.10 -7.06 15.75
N PRO A 234 1.76 -7.30 15.65
CA PRO A 234 0.88 -6.85 14.56
C PRO A 234 -0.12 -5.72 14.88
N SER A 235 -0.03 -5.02 16.02
CA SER A 235 -1.05 -4.05 16.49
C SER A 235 -1.48 -3.06 15.40
N CYS A 236 -0.51 -2.51 14.65
CA CYS A 236 -0.75 -1.58 13.55
C CYS A 236 -1.73 -2.12 12.46
N LEU A 237 -1.68 -3.42 12.13
CA LEU A 237 -2.61 -4.05 11.18
C LEU A 237 -3.91 -4.49 11.87
N ALA A 238 -3.86 -4.87 13.15
CA ALA A 238 -5.05 -5.21 13.93
C ALA A 238 -6.00 -4.01 14.09
N ASP A 239 -5.47 -2.80 14.32
CA ASP A 239 -6.24 -1.56 14.44
C ASP A 239 -6.96 -1.20 13.14
N GLN A 240 -6.26 -1.34 12.00
CA GLN A 240 -6.83 -1.11 10.66
C GLN A 240 -7.96 -2.12 10.35
N LYS A 241 -7.79 -3.39 10.76
CA LYS A 241 -8.85 -4.42 10.68
C LYS A 241 -10.05 -4.09 11.57
N ALA A 242 -9.81 -3.61 12.79
CA ALA A 242 -10.87 -3.19 13.70
C ALA A 242 -11.64 -1.95 13.20
N ALA A 243 -10.96 -0.97 12.59
CA ALA A 243 -11.59 0.17 11.93
C ALA A 243 -12.49 -0.24 10.76
N ALA A 244 -12.06 -1.22 9.94
CA ALA A 244 -12.91 -1.79 8.89
C ALA A 244 -14.17 -2.48 9.45
N ARG A 245 -14.03 -3.26 10.55
CA ARG A 245 -15.16 -3.87 11.26
C ARG A 245 -16.11 -2.83 11.85
N PHE A 246 -15.60 -1.77 12.49
CA PHE A 246 -16.38 -0.66 13.03
C PHE A 246 -17.27 0.00 11.97
N VAL A 247 -16.68 0.34 10.81
CA VAL A 247 -17.43 1.01 9.73
C VAL A 247 -18.44 0.05 9.11
N ARG A 248 -18.07 -1.21 8.83
CA ARG A 248 -19.02 -2.24 8.33
C ARG A 248 -20.18 -2.49 9.29
N TYR A 249 -19.92 -2.53 10.59
CA TYR A 249 -20.97 -2.66 11.61
C TYR A 249 -21.95 -1.49 11.56
N ASN A 250 -21.43 -0.27 11.43
CA ASN A 250 -22.25 0.94 11.35
C ASN A 250 -22.97 1.11 9.99
N ILE A 251 -22.46 0.51 8.90
CA ILE A 251 -23.21 0.35 7.64
C ILE A 251 -24.37 -0.63 7.83
N LEU A 252 -24.15 -1.80 8.45
CA LEU A 252 -25.20 -2.80 8.72
C LEU A 252 -26.30 -2.28 9.67
N LEU A 253 -25.95 -1.39 10.60
CA LEU A 253 -26.91 -0.69 11.46
C LEU A 253 -27.71 0.41 10.74
N GLY A 254 -27.28 0.85 9.56
CA GLY A 254 -27.86 1.99 8.85
C GLY A 254 -27.41 3.36 9.38
N ASN A 255 -26.37 3.42 10.21
CA ASN A 255 -25.77 4.66 10.69
C ASN A 255 -24.90 5.33 9.60
N LEU A 256 -24.31 4.53 8.71
CA LEU A 256 -23.47 4.96 7.59
C LEU A 256 -23.98 4.37 6.26
N PRO A 257 -23.80 5.09 5.14
CA PRO A 257 -23.92 4.52 3.79
C PRO A 257 -22.64 3.79 3.37
N GLY A 258 -22.73 2.99 2.32
CA GLY A 258 -21.63 2.22 1.74
C GLY A 258 -22.00 0.77 1.45
N SER A 259 -21.13 0.06 0.76
CA SER A 259 -21.19 -1.40 0.64
C SER A 259 -20.46 -2.08 1.80
N THR A 260 -20.98 -3.20 2.30
CA THR A 260 -20.23 -4.12 3.16
C THR A 260 -19.21 -4.94 2.36
N GLU A 261 -19.51 -5.20 1.08
CA GLU A 261 -18.74 -6.11 0.22
C GLU A 261 -17.57 -5.39 -0.45
N TYR A 262 -17.85 -4.27 -1.14
CA TYR A 262 -16.92 -3.65 -2.10
C TYR A 262 -15.91 -2.71 -1.42
N TRP A 263 -15.07 -3.30 -0.58
CA TRP A 263 -13.99 -2.64 0.14
C TRP A 263 -12.68 -2.68 -0.65
N VAL A 264 -11.99 -1.54 -0.73
CA VAL A 264 -10.71 -1.41 -1.44
C VAL A 264 -9.68 -0.80 -0.50
N SER A 265 -8.62 -1.53 -0.19
CA SER A 265 -7.49 -0.98 0.57
C SER A 265 -6.56 -0.16 -0.33
N THR A 266 -6.03 0.94 0.19
CA THR A 266 -5.05 1.79 -0.49
C THR A 266 -4.03 2.37 0.48
N GLY A 267 -2.83 2.67 -0.02
CA GLY A 267 -1.72 3.24 0.73
C GLY A 267 -0.42 3.30 -0.07
N GLY A 268 0.52 4.12 0.40
CA GLY A 268 1.86 4.27 -0.17
C GLY A 268 2.97 3.81 0.77
N SER A 269 4.06 3.24 0.24
CA SER A 269 5.22 2.80 1.02
C SER A 269 4.86 1.69 2.03
N GLY A 270 5.15 1.86 3.32
CA GLY A 270 4.62 1.01 4.41
C GLY A 270 3.08 0.97 4.45
N GLY A 271 2.39 2.04 4.05
CA GLY A 271 0.95 2.01 3.81
C GLY A 271 0.60 1.11 2.61
N GLY A 272 1.41 1.12 1.55
CA GLY A 272 1.26 0.18 0.43
C GLY A 272 1.44 -1.27 0.88
N ALA A 273 2.39 -1.52 1.78
CA ALA A 273 2.54 -2.83 2.43
C ALA A 273 1.30 -3.19 3.26
N HIS A 274 0.79 -2.28 4.09
CA HIS A 274 -0.43 -2.50 4.88
C HIS A 274 -1.67 -2.69 4.02
N ALA A 275 -1.83 -1.99 2.89
CA ALA A 275 -2.92 -2.20 1.96
C ALA A 275 -2.89 -3.61 1.33
N THR A 276 -1.70 -4.10 0.97
CA THR A 276 -1.47 -5.48 0.50
C THR A 276 -1.71 -6.51 1.60
N MET A 277 -1.17 -6.30 2.81
CA MET A 277 -1.34 -7.22 3.94
C MET A 277 -2.79 -7.28 4.41
N PHE A 278 -3.50 -6.16 4.49
CA PHE A 278 -4.93 -6.11 4.83
C PHE A 278 -5.76 -6.96 3.86
N ALA A 279 -5.45 -6.89 2.56
CA ALA A 279 -6.11 -7.69 1.54
C ALA A 279 -5.72 -9.19 1.61
N ALA A 280 -4.44 -9.51 1.76
CA ALA A 280 -3.95 -10.89 1.85
C ALA A 280 -4.41 -11.62 3.12
N THR A 281 -4.49 -10.91 4.25
CA THR A 281 -4.86 -11.46 5.58
C THR A 281 -6.37 -11.38 5.85
N SER A 282 -7.20 -11.16 4.83
CA SER A 282 -8.65 -10.96 4.97
C SER A 282 -9.30 -12.10 5.76
N ASN A 283 -9.94 -11.77 6.89
CA ASN A 283 -10.63 -12.72 7.78
C ASN A 283 -9.75 -13.84 8.38
N SER A 284 -8.42 -13.78 8.27
CA SER A 284 -7.50 -14.76 8.86
C SER A 284 -7.56 -14.74 10.40
N SER A 285 -7.65 -15.91 11.03
CA SER A 285 -7.86 -16.02 12.48
C SER A 285 -6.61 -15.79 13.32
N ASP A 286 -5.42 -15.73 12.71
CA ASP A 286 -4.18 -15.28 13.36
C ASP A 286 -4.36 -13.89 13.98
N PHE A 287 -5.13 -13.00 13.32
CA PHE A 287 -5.35 -11.62 13.75
C PHE A 287 -6.51 -11.45 14.74
N TYR A 288 -7.14 -12.53 15.22
CA TYR A 288 -8.35 -12.41 16.05
C TYR A 288 -8.06 -12.18 17.54
N ASP A 289 -7.06 -12.82 18.15
CA ASP A 289 -6.78 -12.58 19.58
C ASP A 289 -6.39 -11.10 19.84
N TYR A 290 -5.54 -10.47 19.00
CA TYR A 290 -5.24 -9.02 19.09
C TYR A 290 -6.48 -8.13 18.88
N GLN A 291 -7.37 -8.48 17.95
CA GLN A 291 -8.63 -7.75 17.75
C GLN A 291 -9.60 -7.91 18.94
N ILE A 292 -9.50 -9.01 19.70
CA ILE A 292 -10.29 -9.21 20.93
C ILE A 292 -9.74 -8.36 22.08
N GLU A 293 -8.42 -8.18 22.19
CA GLU A 293 -7.78 -7.35 23.24
C GLU A 293 -8.28 -5.91 23.22
N VAL A 294 -8.24 -5.25 22.06
CA VAL A 294 -8.78 -3.88 21.88
C VAL A 294 -10.31 -3.82 21.93
N GLY A 295 -11.00 -4.97 21.93
CA GLY A 295 -12.46 -5.04 21.91
C GLY A 295 -13.05 -4.59 20.57
N SER A 296 -12.52 -5.11 19.47
CA SER A 296 -13.07 -4.95 18.12
C SER A 296 -14.50 -5.50 18.04
N VAL A 297 -15.38 -4.85 17.27
CA VAL A 297 -16.75 -5.33 17.06
C VAL A 297 -16.75 -6.53 16.11
N GLY A 298 -17.54 -7.56 16.41
CA GLY A 298 -17.66 -8.75 15.58
C GLY A 298 -16.41 -9.65 15.56
N VAL A 299 -15.65 -9.72 16.66
CA VAL A 299 -14.67 -10.79 16.92
C VAL A 299 -14.78 -11.19 18.40
N TYR A 300 -15.21 -12.43 18.68
CA TYR A 300 -15.51 -12.90 20.04
C TYR A 300 -15.07 -14.35 20.27
N VAL A 301 -14.88 -14.78 21.52
CA VAL A 301 -14.46 -16.15 21.90
C VAL A 301 -15.61 -16.94 22.54
N ASN A 302 -15.89 -18.15 22.05
CA ASN A 302 -16.95 -19.04 22.52
C ASN A 302 -16.59 -19.85 23.79
N GLU A 303 -17.58 -20.46 24.46
CA GLU A 303 -17.39 -21.31 25.67
C GLU A 303 -16.40 -22.49 25.49
N ASP A 304 -16.11 -22.90 24.24
CA ASP A 304 -15.16 -23.95 23.88
C ASP A 304 -13.89 -23.44 23.16
N GLY A 305 -13.73 -22.12 23.03
CA GLY A 305 -12.50 -21.45 22.56
C GLY A 305 -12.45 -21.11 21.06
N THR A 306 -13.46 -21.49 20.27
CA THR A 306 -13.53 -21.05 18.85
C THR A 306 -13.96 -19.59 18.74
N TYR A 307 -13.65 -18.95 17.62
CA TYR A 307 -14.09 -17.59 17.33
C TYR A 307 -15.56 -17.51 16.87
N ASP A 308 -16.22 -16.38 17.16
CA ASP A 308 -17.49 -15.94 16.56
C ASP A 308 -17.26 -14.55 15.95
N THR A 309 -17.30 -14.47 14.63
CA THR A 309 -17.06 -13.26 13.83
C THR A 309 -18.36 -12.53 13.44
N THR A 310 -19.48 -12.85 14.09
CA THR A 310 -20.81 -12.35 13.70
C THR A 310 -21.30 -11.18 14.55
N VAL A 311 -22.30 -10.47 14.04
CA VAL A 311 -23.15 -9.51 14.78
C VAL A 311 -24.63 -9.85 14.54
N THR A 312 -25.51 -9.55 15.50
CA THR A 312 -26.96 -9.85 15.36
C THR A 312 -27.81 -8.59 15.45
N ILE A 313 -28.19 -8.06 14.29
CA ILE A 313 -28.94 -6.81 14.12
C ILE A 313 -30.40 -7.15 13.80
N ASP A 314 -31.34 -6.59 14.58
CA ASP A 314 -32.80 -6.84 14.52
C ASP A 314 -33.25 -8.32 14.52
N GLY A 315 -32.36 -9.23 14.96
CA GLY A 315 -32.60 -10.67 14.98
C GLY A 315 -32.24 -11.41 13.69
N VAL A 316 -31.53 -10.75 12.78
CA VAL A 316 -30.77 -11.36 11.69
C VAL A 316 -29.29 -11.37 12.11
N THR A 317 -28.61 -12.48 11.89
CA THR A 317 -27.16 -12.60 12.14
C THR A 317 -26.42 -12.36 10.84
N TYR A 318 -25.36 -11.56 10.90
CA TYR A 318 -24.49 -11.19 9.80
C TYR A 318 -23.06 -11.55 10.16
N ASP A 319 -22.33 -12.14 9.22
CA ASP A 319 -20.88 -12.28 9.31
C ASP A 319 -20.27 -10.87 9.18
N LEU A 320 -19.34 -10.51 10.07
CA LEU A 320 -18.61 -9.25 9.99
C LEU A 320 -17.17 -9.54 9.56
N SER A 321 -16.71 -8.84 8.53
CA SER A 321 -15.43 -9.09 7.87
C SER A 321 -14.45 -7.95 8.08
N ASP A 322 -13.16 -8.27 8.17
CA ASP A 322 -12.05 -7.31 8.03
C ASP A 322 -11.30 -7.43 6.69
N GLY A 323 -11.87 -8.16 5.72
CA GLY A 323 -11.25 -8.43 4.43
C GLY A 323 -11.52 -7.41 3.33
N ALA A 324 -10.67 -7.38 2.32
CA ALA A 324 -10.81 -6.54 1.13
C ALA A 324 -11.48 -7.28 -0.04
N TRP A 325 -12.25 -6.56 -0.86
CA TRP A 325 -12.68 -7.04 -2.17
C TRP A 325 -11.60 -6.78 -3.25
N GLY A 326 -10.77 -5.75 -3.08
CA GLY A 326 -9.54 -5.58 -3.85
C GLY A 326 -8.59 -4.54 -3.23
N ALA A 327 -7.47 -4.26 -3.90
CA ALA A 327 -6.47 -3.33 -3.37
C ALA A 327 -5.72 -2.54 -4.47
N VAL A 328 -5.32 -1.31 -4.15
CA VAL A 328 -4.37 -0.51 -4.95
C VAL A 328 -3.20 -0.10 -4.05
N ALA A 329 -2.05 -0.75 -4.21
CA ALA A 329 -0.88 -0.54 -3.35
C ALA A 329 0.24 0.20 -4.10
N TYR A 330 0.64 1.37 -3.61
CA TYR A 330 1.71 2.18 -4.23
C TYR A 330 3.05 1.90 -3.53
N SER A 331 4.04 1.40 -4.28
CA SER A 331 5.35 0.98 -3.77
C SER A 331 5.28 0.13 -2.48
N PRO A 332 4.58 -1.01 -2.49
CA PRO A 332 4.40 -1.84 -1.29
C PRO A 332 5.74 -2.38 -0.77
N ILE A 333 6.14 -1.95 0.42
CA ILE A 333 7.39 -2.37 1.09
C ILE A 333 7.21 -3.77 1.74
N THR A 334 6.77 -4.78 0.97
CA THR A 334 6.44 -6.12 1.47
C THR A 334 6.60 -7.16 0.33
N SER A 335 6.88 -8.44 0.58
CA SER A 335 7.19 -9.05 1.88
C SER A 335 8.57 -8.64 2.40
N LEU A 336 8.62 -8.27 3.68
CA LEU A 336 9.90 -8.04 4.37
C LEU A 336 10.71 -9.34 4.50
N TYR A 337 10.04 -10.50 4.59
CA TYR A 337 10.65 -11.80 4.87
C TYR A 337 11.79 -12.17 3.90
N GLU A 338 11.67 -11.87 2.61
CA GLU A 338 12.77 -12.03 1.63
C GLU A 338 13.41 -10.72 1.14
N ALA A 339 13.01 -9.55 1.66
CA ALA A 339 13.35 -8.24 1.07
C ALA A 339 14.86 -7.98 0.98
N ASP A 340 15.64 -8.32 2.01
CA ASP A 340 17.11 -8.19 1.98
C ASP A 340 17.76 -9.10 0.94
N MET A 341 17.24 -10.30 0.74
CA MET A 341 17.74 -11.22 -0.30
C MET A 341 17.39 -10.71 -1.70
N ALA A 342 16.15 -10.26 -1.91
CA ALA A 342 15.67 -9.75 -3.19
C ALA A 342 16.41 -8.47 -3.62
N MET A 343 16.59 -7.53 -2.70
CA MET A 343 17.33 -6.29 -2.94
C MET A 343 18.82 -6.53 -3.16
N ALA A 344 19.45 -7.39 -2.35
CA ALA A 344 20.84 -7.78 -2.57
C ALA A 344 21.05 -8.44 -3.94
N PHE A 345 20.12 -9.30 -4.37
CA PHE A 345 20.15 -9.98 -5.67
C PHE A 345 20.01 -8.98 -6.83
N GLU A 346 19.05 -8.05 -6.75
CA GLU A 346 18.85 -7.01 -7.75
C GLU A 346 20.08 -6.09 -7.89
N TYR A 347 20.68 -5.66 -6.76
CA TYR A 347 21.88 -4.83 -6.78
C TYR A 347 23.11 -5.60 -7.27
N TYR A 348 23.31 -6.85 -6.82
CA TYR A 348 24.47 -7.66 -7.18
C TYR A 348 24.45 -8.18 -8.63
N MET A 349 23.30 -8.20 -9.30
CA MET A 349 23.26 -8.49 -10.74
C MET A 349 23.92 -7.40 -11.60
N ASP A 350 23.91 -6.13 -11.20
CA ASP A 350 24.58 -5.07 -11.95
C ASP A 350 26.11 -5.15 -11.79
N THR A 351 26.79 -5.51 -12.88
CA THR A 351 28.25 -5.67 -12.90
C THR A 351 29.04 -4.36 -12.77
N ASP A 352 28.39 -3.20 -12.88
CA ASP A 352 28.98 -1.86 -12.71
C ASP A 352 28.52 -1.15 -11.41
N TYR A 353 27.77 -1.80 -10.51
CA TYR A 353 27.33 -1.23 -9.22
C TYR A 353 28.48 -1.13 -8.20
N ASP A 354 28.62 0.02 -7.56
CA ASP A 354 29.75 0.40 -6.69
C ASP A 354 29.33 0.33 -5.21
N PHE A 355 29.36 -0.87 -4.62
CA PHE A 355 29.11 -1.07 -3.18
C PHE A 355 30.11 -0.26 -2.34
N ASN A 356 29.66 0.32 -1.21
CA ASN A 356 30.49 1.25 -0.43
C ASN A 356 31.68 0.58 0.29
N THR A 357 31.53 -0.70 0.61
CA THR A 357 32.51 -1.52 1.32
C THR A 357 32.60 -2.90 0.66
N SER A 358 33.76 -3.52 0.78
CA SER A 358 34.02 -4.89 0.34
C SER A 358 33.17 -5.88 1.14
N PHE A 359 32.85 -5.55 2.41
CA PHE A 359 31.86 -6.26 3.20
C PHE A 359 30.47 -6.24 2.53
N GLN A 360 29.94 -5.07 2.13
CA GLN A 360 28.64 -4.96 1.47
C GLN A 360 28.59 -5.74 0.14
N GLU A 361 29.63 -5.64 -0.70
CA GLU A 361 29.73 -6.43 -1.95
C GLU A 361 29.67 -7.94 -1.67
N GLN A 362 30.42 -8.41 -0.68
CA GLN A 362 30.51 -9.83 -0.34
C GLN A 362 29.25 -10.34 0.38
N MET A 363 28.58 -9.50 1.16
CA MET A 363 27.28 -9.77 1.79
C MET A 363 26.19 -9.89 0.73
N ALA A 364 26.11 -8.93 -0.20
CA ALA A 364 25.16 -8.93 -1.31
C ALA A 364 25.28 -10.18 -2.18
N LYS A 365 26.52 -10.60 -2.47
CA LYS A 365 26.80 -11.84 -3.19
C LYS A 365 26.24 -13.09 -2.50
N TYR A 366 26.42 -13.25 -1.19
CA TYR A 366 25.92 -14.43 -0.49
C TYR A 366 24.39 -14.40 -0.33
N LEU A 367 23.80 -13.24 -0.06
CA LEU A 367 22.34 -13.04 -0.09
C LEU A 367 21.75 -13.35 -1.48
N SER A 368 22.49 -13.09 -2.56
CA SER A 368 22.12 -13.50 -3.93
C SER A 368 22.14 -15.02 -4.14
N GLU A 369 23.14 -15.71 -3.60
CA GLU A 369 23.23 -17.18 -3.64
C GLU A 369 22.10 -17.84 -2.83
N GLU A 370 21.67 -17.20 -1.73
CA GLU A 370 20.48 -17.58 -0.97
C GLU A 370 19.16 -17.25 -1.69
N TYR A 371 19.01 -16.07 -2.31
CA TYR A 371 17.79 -15.72 -3.05
C TYR A 371 17.50 -16.68 -4.20
N MET A 372 18.55 -17.01 -4.96
CA MET A 372 18.50 -18.07 -5.99
C MET A 372 18.04 -19.40 -5.40
N THR A 373 18.46 -19.74 -4.18
CA THR A 373 18.08 -21.00 -3.52
C THR A 373 16.61 -20.94 -3.06
N TYR A 374 16.19 -19.84 -2.43
CA TYR A 374 14.82 -19.58 -2.00
C TYR A 374 13.82 -19.71 -3.16
N ILE A 375 13.97 -18.91 -4.23
CA ILE A 375 13.07 -18.93 -5.40
C ILE A 375 13.02 -20.31 -6.07
N ASN A 376 14.16 -21.01 -6.18
CA ASN A 376 14.20 -22.35 -6.76
C ASN A 376 13.52 -23.42 -5.89
N ASP A 377 13.62 -23.34 -4.55
CA ASP A 377 12.96 -24.28 -3.65
C ASP A 377 11.45 -24.02 -3.50
N GLN A 378 10.94 -22.83 -3.84
CA GLN A 378 9.50 -22.57 -3.96
C GLN A 378 8.84 -23.33 -5.13
N ASN A 379 9.60 -23.73 -6.16
CA ASN A 379 9.09 -24.40 -7.37
C ASN A 379 7.98 -23.59 -8.09
N LEU A 380 8.15 -22.27 -8.21
CA LEU A 380 7.16 -21.35 -8.79
C LEU A 380 6.82 -21.71 -10.26
N THR A 381 5.57 -21.47 -10.66
CA THR A 381 5.11 -21.65 -12.04
C THR A 381 4.13 -20.54 -12.43
N VAL A 382 4.20 -20.04 -13.67
CA VAL A 382 3.27 -19.03 -14.20
C VAL A 382 2.60 -19.50 -15.49
N SER A 383 1.36 -19.08 -15.71
CA SER A 383 0.63 -19.25 -16.98
C SER A 383 0.86 -18.02 -17.85
N GLU A 384 1.36 -18.20 -19.07
CA GLU A 384 1.65 -17.09 -19.99
C GLU A 384 0.38 -16.29 -20.34
N ALA A 385 -0.79 -16.95 -20.34
CA ALA A 385 -2.10 -16.32 -20.52
C ALA A 385 -2.65 -15.59 -19.28
N ASP A 386 -2.00 -15.72 -18.12
CA ASP A 386 -2.46 -15.11 -16.87
C ASP A 386 -1.64 -13.84 -16.53
N VAL A 387 -0.45 -13.68 -17.13
CA VAL A 387 0.34 -12.42 -17.19
C VAL A 387 0.26 -11.70 -18.56
N GLU A 388 -0.33 -12.34 -19.58
CA GLU A 388 -0.34 -11.91 -20.98
C GLU A 388 1.07 -11.72 -21.63
N LEU A 389 2.05 -12.56 -21.28
CA LEU A 389 3.45 -12.51 -21.77
C LEU A 389 3.91 -13.84 -22.41
N ASP A 390 4.57 -13.77 -23.58
CA ASP A 390 5.28 -14.90 -24.23
C ASP A 390 6.70 -15.02 -23.66
N ILE A 391 6.80 -15.58 -22.45
CA ILE A 391 8.05 -15.70 -21.67
C ILE A 391 9.04 -16.63 -22.39
N ASN A 392 8.53 -17.68 -23.06
CA ASN A 392 9.38 -18.68 -23.71
C ASN A 392 9.80 -18.33 -25.16
N GLY A 393 9.16 -17.35 -25.80
CA GLY A 393 9.52 -16.79 -27.10
C GLY A 393 9.12 -17.65 -28.30
N ASP A 394 8.04 -18.42 -28.17
CA ASP A 394 7.54 -19.37 -29.19
C ASP A 394 6.51 -18.74 -30.15
N GLY A 395 5.80 -17.70 -29.70
CA GLY A 395 4.83 -16.94 -30.48
C GLY A 395 3.35 -17.25 -30.19
N ASP A 396 3.04 -17.96 -29.10
CA ASP A 396 1.73 -17.90 -28.45
C ASP A 396 1.85 -17.78 -26.91
N MET A 397 0.79 -18.14 -26.17
CA MET A 397 0.66 -17.95 -24.71
C MET A 397 -0.15 -19.12 -24.10
N GLU A 398 -0.22 -20.29 -24.75
CA GLU A 398 -0.99 -21.46 -24.25
C GLU A 398 -0.21 -22.31 -23.22
N ASP A 399 1.05 -21.95 -22.88
CA ASP A 399 1.94 -22.74 -22.01
C ASP A 399 1.96 -22.29 -20.53
N THR A 400 2.59 -23.12 -19.70
CA THR A 400 2.82 -22.86 -18.26
C THR A 400 4.30 -23.11 -17.97
N ILE A 401 4.99 -22.10 -17.45
CA ILE A 401 6.44 -22.05 -17.36
C ILE A 401 6.89 -22.40 -15.93
N ASP A 402 7.79 -23.37 -15.81
CA ASP A 402 8.55 -23.62 -14.58
C ASP A 402 9.53 -22.45 -14.37
N LEU A 403 9.37 -21.66 -13.30
CA LEU A 403 10.21 -20.49 -13.00
C LEU A 403 11.41 -20.91 -12.13
N TYR A 404 12.62 -20.58 -12.59
CA TYR A 404 13.86 -20.85 -11.85
C TYR A 404 14.96 -19.83 -12.18
N ILE A 405 15.93 -19.71 -11.28
CA ILE A 405 17.16 -18.93 -11.44
C ILE A 405 18.33 -19.89 -11.68
N GLU A 406 19.07 -19.69 -12.78
CA GLU A 406 20.25 -20.44 -13.23
C GLU A 406 21.53 -19.61 -13.04
N TYR A 407 22.61 -20.25 -12.57
CA TYR A 407 23.92 -19.63 -12.41
C TYR A 407 24.99 -20.22 -13.35
N ASP A 408 25.50 -19.41 -14.29
CA ASP A 408 26.64 -19.74 -15.15
C ASP A 408 27.40 -18.46 -15.61
N LEU A 409 28.56 -18.21 -14.99
CA LEU A 409 29.48 -17.09 -15.29
C LEU A 409 30.06 -17.06 -16.73
N GLU A 410 30.01 -18.15 -17.51
CA GLU A 410 30.38 -18.11 -18.93
C GLU A 410 29.18 -17.79 -19.86
N LYS A 411 27.95 -17.90 -19.34
CA LYS A 411 26.68 -17.71 -20.07
C LYS A 411 26.06 -16.33 -19.82
N TYR A 412 26.09 -15.88 -18.57
CA TYR A 412 25.43 -14.68 -18.05
C TYR A 412 26.46 -13.71 -17.43
N ALA A 413 27.51 -13.40 -18.20
CA ALA A 413 28.70 -12.68 -17.71
C ALA A 413 28.46 -11.17 -17.49
N ASP A 414 27.31 -10.68 -17.92
CA ASP A 414 26.78 -9.32 -17.87
C ASP A 414 25.78 -9.10 -16.72
N THR A 415 25.41 -10.17 -15.99
CA THR A 415 24.49 -10.16 -14.84
C THR A 415 25.09 -10.92 -13.63
N ASN A 416 26.40 -10.79 -13.44
CA ASN A 416 27.23 -11.50 -12.44
C ASN A 416 27.05 -13.04 -12.37
N GLY A 417 26.52 -13.65 -13.43
CA GLY A 417 26.32 -15.09 -13.59
C GLY A 417 24.86 -15.55 -13.55
N TYR A 418 23.89 -14.67 -13.28
CA TYR A 418 22.48 -15.05 -13.08
C TYR A 418 21.59 -14.86 -14.32
N GLY A 419 20.68 -15.80 -14.54
CA GLY A 419 19.62 -15.73 -15.56
C GLY A 419 18.59 -16.86 -15.36
N GLY A 420 17.82 -17.21 -16.38
CA GLY A 420 16.82 -18.31 -16.31
C GLY A 420 15.39 -17.79 -16.25
N THR A 421 14.40 -18.69 -16.29
CA THR A 421 13.00 -18.34 -16.60
C THR A 421 12.34 -17.36 -15.65
N TYR A 422 12.78 -17.29 -14.39
CA TYR A 422 12.32 -16.26 -13.45
C TYR A 422 12.84 -14.85 -13.82
N LEU A 423 14.07 -14.78 -14.32
CA LEU A 423 14.67 -13.54 -14.83
C LEU A 423 14.24 -13.20 -16.27
N ASP A 424 13.90 -14.21 -17.07
CA ASP A 424 13.27 -14.03 -18.38
C ASP A 424 11.86 -13.41 -18.21
N LEU A 425 11.08 -13.84 -17.21
CA LEU A 425 9.81 -13.20 -16.81
C LEU A 425 10.02 -11.76 -16.32
N TYR A 426 10.97 -11.52 -15.41
CA TYR A 426 11.29 -10.17 -14.91
C TYR A 426 11.62 -9.20 -16.06
N LEU A 427 12.39 -9.65 -17.06
CA LEU A 427 12.67 -8.84 -18.25
C LEU A 427 11.41 -8.60 -19.09
N ALA A 428 10.57 -9.62 -19.29
CA ALA A 428 9.34 -9.49 -20.06
C ALA A 428 8.32 -8.52 -19.42
N GLU A 429 8.19 -8.52 -18.08
CA GLU A 429 7.40 -7.52 -17.35
C GLU A 429 7.99 -6.10 -17.49
N PHE A 430 9.33 -5.98 -17.46
CA PHE A 430 10.03 -4.72 -17.72
C PHE A 430 9.79 -4.19 -19.15
N GLU A 431 9.85 -5.05 -20.16
CA GLU A 431 9.58 -4.72 -21.57
C GLU A 431 8.10 -4.38 -21.80
N SER A 432 7.19 -5.13 -21.17
CA SER A 432 5.73 -4.91 -21.20
C SER A 432 5.36 -3.53 -20.63
N ASN A 433 5.90 -3.18 -19.46
CA ASN A 433 5.67 -1.87 -18.84
C ASN A 433 6.21 -0.72 -19.70
N LEU A 434 7.40 -0.88 -20.32
CA LEU A 434 7.90 0.11 -21.27
C LEU A 434 7.00 0.25 -22.51
N GLN A 435 6.54 -0.87 -23.08
CA GLN A 435 5.64 -0.84 -24.24
C GLN A 435 4.29 -0.20 -23.91
N TRP A 436 3.72 -0.49 -22.73
CA TRP A 436 2.50 0.15 -22.24
C TRP A 436 2.66 1.66 -22.13
N TYR A 437 3.80 2.15 -21.63
CA TYR A 437 4.10 3.59 -21.61
C TYR A 437 4.03 4.21 -23.00
N LEU A 438 4.74 3.61 -23.97
CA LEU A 438 4.82 4.10 -25.35
C LEU A 438 3.44 4.14 -26.03
N ASP A 439 2.62 3.11 -25.81
CA ASP A 439 1.24 3.01 -26.32
C ASP A 439 0.29 4.04 -25.65
N ASN A 440 0.61 4.53 -24.44
CA ASN A 440 -0.21 5.45 -23.67
C ASN A 440 0.31 6.90 -23.60
N LEU A 441 1.41 7.28 -24.29
CA LEU A 441 1.93 8.66 -24.27
C LEU A 441 0.96 9.72 -24.82
N ASP A 442 -0.13 9.31 -25.49
CA ASP A 442 -1.19 10.25 -25.85
C ASP A 442 -2.04 10.74 -24.65
N TYR A 443 -1.96 10.07 -23.51
CA TYR A 443 -2.53 10.51 -22.22
C TYR A 443 -1.55 11.30 -21.32
N ALA A 444 -0.37 11.68 -21.84
CA ALA A 444 0.66 12.41 -21.10
C ALA A 444 0.31 13.90 -20.87
N ASP A 445 -0.82 14.18 -20.22
CA ASP A 445 -1.33 15.54 -20.05
C ASP A 445 -0.52 16.36 -19.04
N GLY A 446 -0.37 17.65 -19.34
CA GLY A 446 0.52 18.57 -18.63
C GLY A 446 2.03 18.26 -18.72
N TRP A 447 2.45 17.19 -19.40
CA TRP A 447 3.88 16.86 -19.55
C TRP A 447 4.58 17.90 -20.43
N THR A 448 5.87 18.13 -20.15
CA THR A 448 6.70 19.04 -20.95
C THR A 448 7.53 18.24 -21.95
N TRP A 449 7.47 18.61 -23.23
CA TRP A 449 8.24 18.00 -24.32
C TRP A 449 9.33 18.94 -24.83
N PHE A 450 10.48 18.39 -25.20
CA PHE A 450 11.70 19.13 -25.57
C PHE A 450 12.26 18.75 -26.95
N ASP A 451 12.95 19.68 -27.63
CA ASP A 451 13.66 19.43 -28.89
C ASP A 451 15.02 18.71 -28.71
N GLU A 452 15.65 18.29 -29.83
CA GLU A 452 17.00 17.67 -29.87
C GLU A 452 18.10 18.53 -29.21
N GLU A 453 17.83 19.81 -28.96
CA GLU A 453 18.77 20.81 -28.46
C GLU A 453 18.44 21.24 -27.01
N GLY A 454 17.46 20.58 -26.38
CA GLY A 454 17.07 20.75 -24.97
C GLY A 454 16.15 21.94 -24.68
N ASN A 455 15.53 22.54 -25.69
CA ASN A 455 14.56 23.62 -25.50
C ASN A 455 13.14 23.04 -25.42
N ALA A 456 12.30 23.55 -24.51
CA ALA A 456 10.88 23.19 -24.47
C ALA A 456 10.19 23.59 -25.78
N LEU A 457 9.40 22.67 -26.35
CA LEU A 457 8.61 22.89 -27.56
C LEU A 457 7.52 23.97 -27.34
N SER A 458 7.06 24.60 -28.42
CA SER A 458 5.88 25.47 -28.34
C SER A 458 4.57 24.68 -28.37
N ASP A 459 3.49 25.28 -27.86
CA ASP A 459 2.12 24.73 -27.92
C ASP A 459 1.72 24.27 -29.33
N GLU A 460 2.14 25.04 -30.34
CA GLU A 460 1.85 24.80 -31.75
C GLU A 460 2.72 23.67 -32.36
N GLU A 461 3.76 23.23 -31.66
CA GLU A 461 4.58 22.06 -31.97
C GLU A 461 4.10 20.82 -31.19
N VAL A 462 3.77 20.94 -29.90
CA VAL A 462 3.17 19.85 -29.10
C VAL A 462 1.82 19.42 -29.67
N ALA A 463 0.94 20.36 -30.00
CA ALA A 463 -0.35 20.09 -30.67
C ALA A 463 -0.21 19.54 -32.11
N ALA A 464 1.02 19.38 -32.61
CA ALA A 464 1.35 18.78 -33.89
C ALA A 464 2.17 17.48 -33.77
N MET A 465 2.59 17.07 -32.57
CA MET A 465 3.25 15.79 -32.32
C MET A 465 2.29 14.63 -32.62
N THR A 466 2.83 13.58 -33.21
CA THR A 466 2.18 12.27 -33.28
C THR A 466 2.65 11.37 -32.14
N SER A 467 1.98 10.25 -31.93
CA SER A 467 2.39 9.21 -30.99
C SER A 467 3.82 8.70 -31.30
N GLU A 468 4.22 8.65 -32.58
CA GLU A 468 5.59 8.31 -33.04
C GLU A 468 6.63 9.38 -32.62
N ASP A 469 6.27 10.67 -32.69
CA ASP A 469 7.13 11.77 -32.22
C ASP A 469 7.27 11.77 -30.69
N LYS A 470 6.20 11.44 -29.96
CA LYS A 470 6.20 11.29 -28.49
C LYS A 470 7.01 10.08 -28.04
N ALA A 471 6.81 8.91 -28.64
CA ALA A 471 7.59 7.70 -28.35
C ALA A 471 9.09 7.95 -28.56
N THR A 472 9.46 8.59 -29.66
CA THR A 472 10.85 8.99 -29.93
C THR A 472 11.38 9.97 -28.87
N ALA A 473 10.59 10.98 -28.48
CA ALA A 473 10.99 11.95 -27.45
C ALA A 473 11.13 11.31 -26.06
N PHE A 474 10.29 10.35 -25.71
CA PHE A 474 10.34 9.61 -24.45
C PHE A 474 11.58 8.72 -24.36
N ILE A 475 11.86 7.94 -25.40
CA ILE A 475 13.04 7.05 -25.48
C ILE A 475 14.36 7.83 -25.43
N GLU A 476 14.39 9.04 -26.00
CA GLU A 476 15.54 9.96 -25.96
C GLU A 476 15.59 10.83 -24.68
N GLY A 477 14.74 10.57 -23.68
CA GLY A 477 14.69 11.32 -22.41
C GLY A 477 14.21 12.78 -22.54
N ARG A 478 13.73 13.21 -23.72
CA ARG A 478 13.36 14.60 -24.06
C ARG A 478 11.98 15.01 -23.53
N TYR A 479 11.69 14.66 -22.28
CA TYR A 479 10.44 14.97 -21.61
C TYR A 479 10.65 15.30 -20.12
N ALA A 480 9.63 15.89 -19.50
CA ALA A 480 9.48 15.99 -18.05
C ALA A 480 8.01 15.77 -17.69
N LYS A 481 7.74 14.96 -16.66
CA LYS A 481 6.37 14.68 -16.19
C LYS A 481 5.73 15.96 -15.62
N SER A 482 4.40 16.03 -15.65
CA SER A 482 3.65 17.10 -14.98
C SER A 482 3.89 17.08 -13.47
N SER A 483 4.30 18.20 -12.89
CA SER A 483 4.48 18.35 -11.45
C SER A 483 3.23 18.96 -10.81
N SER A 484 2.25 18.12 -10.48
CA SER A 484 1.11 18.51 -9.63
C SER A 484 1.60 18.86 -8.22
N SER A 485 1.87 20.16 -8.03
CA SER A 485 2.12 20.85 -6.75
C SER A 485 3.03 20.14 -5.72
N GLN A 486 4.35 20.25 -5.92
CA GLN A 486 5.33 20.57 -4.86
C GLN A 486 5.14 19.83 -3.50
N GLY A 487 4.89 18.53 -3.52
CA GLY A 487 4.60 17.71 -2.34
C GLY A 487 5.27 16.33 -2.32
N GLY A 488 6.32 16.12 -3.12
CA GLY A 488 7.06 14.87 -3.11
C GLY A 488 7.73 14.62 -1.76
N MET A 489 7.43 13.48 -1.13
CA MET A 489 8.05 12.97 0.11
C MET A 489 9.50 12.52 -0.10
N GLY A 490 10.32 13.41 -0.69
CA GLY A 490 11.75 13.22 -0.79
C GLY A 490 12.41 13.46 0.57
N GLY A 491 12.55 12.40 1.36
CA GLY A 491 13.52 12.35 2.45
C GLY A 491 14.90 12.81 1.94
N PRO A 492 15.72 13.51 2.74
CA PRO A 492 16.87 14.29 2.25
C PRO A 492 18.10 13.44 1.83
N GLY A 493 17.92 12.51 0.89
CA GLY A 493 18.94 11.69 0.26
C GLY A 493 18.94 11.73 -1.29
N GLY A 494 17.79 11.98 -1.93
CA GLY A 494 17.58 11.95 -3.39
C GLY A 494 18.25 13.06 -4.22
N GLY A 495 19.50 13.41 -3.92
CA GLY A 495 20.27 14.44 -4.63
C GLY A 495 21.16 13.88 -5.74
N MET A 496 20.62 13.69 -6.96
CA MET A 496 21.37 13.15 -8.10
C MET A 496 22.73 13.85 -8.32
N GLY A 497 23.78 13.03 -8.46
CA GLY A 497 25.17 13.48 -8.54
C GLY A 497 25.53 14.16 -9.87
N MET A 498 25.51 15.49 -9.90
CA MET A 498 25.93 16.33 -11.04
C MET A 498 27.39 16.11 -11.49
N MET A 499 27.62 15.11 -12.35
CA MET A 499 28.94 14.68 -12.84
C MET A 499 29.23 15.10 -14.30
N ASN A 500 29.48 16.39 -14.55
CA ASN A 500 30.65 16.89 -15.32
C ASN A 500 30.61 18.42 -15.60
N GLY A 501 31.70 19.15 -15.31
CA GLY A 501 31.76 20.59 -15.60
C GLY A 501 33.07 21.31 -15.19
N GLU A 502 34.13 21.18 -15.99
CA GLU A 502 35.41 21.94 -15.96
C GLU A 502 35.96 22.48 -14.61
N LYS A 503 36.98 21.80 -14.07
CA LYS A 503 37.78 22.26 -12.91
C LYS A 503 38.83 23.33 -13.28
N PRO A 504 38.81 24.55 -12.72
CA PRO A 504 39.87 25.54 -12.93
C PRO A 504 41.12 25.29 -12.06
N ASP A 505 42.32 25.46 -12.64
CA ASP A 505 43.62 25.28 -11.97
C ASP A 505 43.87 26.25 -10.79
N GLY A 506 44.33 25.75 -9.63
CA GLY A 506 44.76 26.61 -8.52
C GLY A 506 45.40 25.96 -7.27
N MET A 507 46.72 26.14 -7.11
CA MET A 507 47.45 26.21 -5.82
C MET A 507 47.49 25.00 -4.85
N THR A 508 48.17 23.94 -5.26
CA THR A 508 49.23 23.22 -4.50
C THR A 508 49.32 23.33 -2.95
N GLY A 509 49.30 22.18 -2.25
CA GLY A 509 50.28 21.88 -1.17
C GLY A 509 49.76 21.33 0.16
N GLY A 510 50.00 20.04 0.44
CA GLY A 510 49.99 19.44 1.79
C GLY A 510 51.38 19.49 2.47
N PRO A 511 51.72 18.60 3.44
CA PRO A 511 50.92 17.46 3.94
C PRO A 511 50.92 17.23 5.48
N GLY A 512 49.85 16.59 5.99
CA GLY A 512 49.81 15.64 7.12
C GLY A 512 50.15 16.11 8.56
N GLY A 513 49.60 15.42 9.58
CA GLY A 513 50.12 15.54 10.95
C GLY A 513 49.21 15.18 12.13
N ASP A 514 48.98 13.88 12.35
CA ASP A 514 48.92 13.19 13.67
C ASP A 514 47.75 13.48 14.65
N ILE A 515 47.39 12.46 15.45
CA ILE A 515 46.24 12.48 16.39
C ILE A 515 46.73 12.83 17.82
N GLY A 516 45.98 13.65 18.57
CA GLY A 516 46.56 14.47 19.66
C GLY A 516 45.84 14.57 21.00
N GLN A 517 45.20 13.50 21.48
CA GLN A 517 44.73 13.22 22.87
C GLN A 517 45.01 14.31 23.95
N ALA A 518 43.97 14.91 24.53
CA ALA A 518 44.04 15.76 25.73
C ALA A 518 42.71 15.73 26.55
N PRO A 519 42.70 16.04 27.88
CA PRO A 519 41.72 15.44 28.81
C PRO A 519 40.96 16.42 29.74
N ASP A 520 40.22 15.85 30.70
CA ASP A 520 39.46 16.51 31.79
C ASP A 520 40.11 17.72 32.48
N GLY A 521 39.28 18.68 32.91
CA GLY A 521 39.73 19.81 33.75
C GLY A 521 38.61 20.67 34.36
N ASP A 522 38.28 20.41 35.64
CA ASP A 522 37.27 21.12 36.44
C ASP A 522 37.78 22.43 37.12
N MET A 523 36.84 23.29 37.53
CA MET A 523 36.92 24.38 38.53
C MET A 523 37.81 25.63 38.26
N THR A 524 37.20 26.82 38.17
CA THR A 524 37.10 27.81 39.29
C THR A 524 36.71 29.26 38.88
N GLY A 525 35.92 29.94 39.74
CA GLY A 525 36.24 31.32 40.18
C GLY A 525 35.44 32.52 39.61
N ALA A 526 34.58 33.13 40.44
CA ALA A 526 33.91 34.43 40.18
C ALA A 526 34.79 35.66 40.55
N PRO A 527 34.33 36.91 40.33
CA PRO A 527 33.68 37.63 41.45
C PRO A 527 32.57 38.67 41.09
N GLU A 528 31.72 39.00 42.09
CA GLU A 528 31.16 40.33 42.49
C GLU A 528 30.56 41.28 41.41
N ASP A 529 29.41 41.98 41.53
CA ASP A 529 28.34 42.21 42.55
C ASP A 529 27.13 42.88 41.79
N MET A 530 25.97 43.38 42.27
CA MET A 530 25.45 43.78 43.60
C MET A 530 23.89 43.91 43.63
N THR A 531 23.20 43.09 44.45
CA THR A 531 21.95 43.35 45.24
C THR A 531 20.59 43.85 44.66
N GLU A 532 19.51 43.17 45.11
CA GLU A 532 18.18 43.67 45.59
C GLU A 532 17.21 44.43 44.64
N ALA A 533 15.87 44.36 44.77
CA ALA A 533 14.93 43.42 45.42
C ALA A 533 13.44 43.76 45.09
N ALA A 534 12.54 42.79 45.28
CA ALA A 534 11.11 42.91 45.65
C ALA A 534 10.04 43.49 44.68
N ASP A 535 9.13 42.59 44.27
CA ASP A 535 7.67 42.63 44.54
C ASP A 535 6.72 43.57 43.73
N THR A 536 5.42 43.21 43.72
CA THR A 536 4.21 43.93 43.22
C THR A 536 3.93 44.06 41.71
N ASP A 537 3.16 43.10 41.17
CA ASP A 537 1.72 43.20 40.80
C ASP A 537 1.19 44.26 39.78
N ASN A 538 0.14 43.86 39.05
CA ASN A 538 -1.02 44.65 38.54
C ASN A 538 -1.05 45.26 37.09
N THR A 539 -1.82 44.58 36.20
CA THR A 539 -2.77 45.06 35.14
C THR A 539 -2.38 45.74 33.81
N GLU A 540 -2.93 45.16 32.72
CA GLU A 540 -3.79 45.75 31.66
C GLU A 540 -3.26 46.67 30.51
N ALA A 541 -3.69 46.27 29.30
CA ALA A 541 -4.12 47.05 28.12
C ALA A 541 -3.18 48.01 27.35
N SER A 542 -2.98 47.73 26.05
CA SER A 542 -3.55 48.58 24.98
C SER A 542 -3.43 48.00 23.55
N ASP A 543 -4.57 47.95 22.87
CA ASP A 543 -4.85 47.97 21.41
C ASP A 543 -3.80 48.63 20.47
N ILE A 544 -3.75 48.22 19.19
CA ILE A 544 -4.25 48.94 17.98
C ILE A 544 -3.59 48.50 16.63
N GLU A 545 -4.47 48.19 15.66
CA GLU A 545 -4.38 48.28 14.18
C GLU A 545 -3.19 47.65 13.40
N ASN A 546 -3.52 46.59 12.64
CA ASN A 546 -2.95 46.35 11.30
C ASN A 546 -3.76 47.15 10.25
N SER A 547 -3.22 47.42 9.05
CA SER A 547 -3.88 48.30 8.08
C SER A 547 -3.73 47.89 6.61
N ASP A 548 -4.86 47.74 5.92
CA ASP A 548 -4.96 47.40 4.50
C ASP A 548 -4.46 48.49 3.53
N THR A 549 -4.24 48.14 2.26
CA THR A 549 -4.47 49.06 1.14
C THR A 549 -4.83 48.31 -0.15
N GLU A 550 -5.94 48.72 -0.78
CA GLU A 550 -6.63 48.01 -1.88
C GLU A 550 -6.17 48.42 -3.32
N ASN A 551 -6.93 47.89 -4.31
CA ASN A 551 -7.27 48.42 -5.66
C ASN A 551 -6.44 47.93 -6.89
N SER A 552 -7.04 47.65 -8.06
CA SER A 552 -8.45 47.85 -8.53
C SER A 552 -8.87 46.99 -9.74
N ASP A 553 -10.19 46.76 -9.84
CA ASP A 553 -11.03 46.08 -10.85
C ASP A 553 -10.74 46.25 -12.36
N VAL A 554 -11.11 45.22 -13.14
CA VAL A 554 -11.71 45.29 -14.51
C VAL A 554 -12.78 44.18 -14.66
N GLU A 555 -13.87 44.43 -15.41
CA GLU A 555 -15.05 43.55 -15.56
C GLU A 555 -15.04 42.59 -16.79
N THR A 556 -15.61 41.39 -16.59
CA THR A 556 -16.40 40.55 -17.54
C THR A 556 -15.79 39.96 -18.82
N ALA A 557 -15.87 38.63 -18.94
CA ALA A 557 -16.52 37.90 -20.04
C ALA A 557 -16.86 36.45 -19.62
N ASP A 558 -17.90 35.84 -20.18
CA ASP A 558 -18.17 34.40 -20.01
C ASP A 558 -17.14 33.56 -20.80
N ALA A 559 -16.66 32.47 -20.20
CA ALA A 559 -15.99 31.35 -20.83
C ALA A 559 -16.57 30.04 -20.25
N GLU A 560 -16.53 28.95 -21.03
CA GLU A 560 -17.14 27.67 -20.63
C GLU A 560 -16.17 26.85 -19.75
N SER A 561 -16.69 25.82 -19.09
CA SER A 561 -15.94 24.95 -18.18
C SER A 561 -14.86 24.15 -18.90
N GLU A 562 -13.61 24.31 -18.46
CA GLU A 562 -12.53 23.36 -18.69
C GLU A 562 -12.18 22.75 -17.32
N ASP A 563 -12.46 21.45 -17.18
CA ASP A 563 -12.21 20.69 -15.94
C ASP A 563 -10.71 20.40 -15.83
N ASP A 564 -10.00 21.11 -14.95
CA ASP A 564 -8.63 20.75 -14.56
C ASP A 564 -8.68 19.58 -13.56
N ARG A 565 -9.04 18.39 -14.06
CA ARG A 565 -9.13 17.14 -13.30
C ARG A 565 -7.83 16.35 -13.39
N SER A 566 -6.75 16.97 -12.92
CA SER A 566 -5.47 16.31 -12.66
C SER A 566 -5.46 15.74 -11.24
N PHE A 567 -5.95 14.50 -11.07
CA PHE A 567 -5.83 13.77 -9.80
C PHE A 567 -4.34 13.58 -9.46
N ALA A 568 -3.98 13.82 -8.20
CA ALA A 568 -2.60 13.79 -7.73
C ALA A 568 -2.47 12.89 -6.51
N ASN A 569 -1.31 12.24 -6.37
CA ASN A 569 -1.02 11.36 -5.24
C ASN A 569 -0.82 12.13 -3.91
N SER A 570 -1.02 13.46 -3.94
CA SER A 570 -1.19 14.32 -2.77
C SER A 570 -2.35 13.89 -1.87
N ASP A 571 -3.27 13.06 -2.36
CA ASP A 571 -4.55 12.79 -1.70
C ASP A 571 -4.53 11.47 -0.93
N VAL A 572 -3.85 10.43 -1.45
CA VAL A 572 -3.36 9.32 -0.61
C VAL A 572 -2.41 9.89 0.44
N ALA A 573 -1.50 10.78 0.03
CA ALA A 573 -0.65 11.52 0.97
C ALA A 573 -1.43 12.49 1.88
N ALA A 574 -2.68 12.88 1.60
CA ALA A 574 -3.43 13.78 2.50
C ALA A 574 -3.91 13.02 3.74
N ASN A 575 -4.37 11.78 3.56
CA ASN A 575 -4.70 10.87 4.66
C ASN A 575 -3.41 10.30 5.31
N SER A 576 -2.36 10.00 4.53
CA SER A 576 -1.08 9.45 5.04
C SER A 576 -0.05 10.49 5.53
N ALA A 577 -0.31 11.80 5.44
CA ALA A 577 0.56 12.87 5.93
C ALA A 577 -0.15 13.83 6.90
N GLY A 578 -1.09 13.30 7.69
CA GLY A 578 -1.47 13.93 8.97
C GLY A 578 -0.23 14.21 9.83
N ASP A 579 0.76 13.32 9.75
CA ASP A 579 2.10 13.53 10.25
C ASP A 579 3.06 14.11 9.18
N THR A 580 3.44 15.37 9.37
CA THR A 580 4.74 15.87 8.92
C THR A 580 5.80 15.60 10.00
N MET A 581 5.91 14.35 10.46
CA MET A 581 6.85 13.95 11.51
C MET A 581 8.23 13.59 10.96
N ASP A 582 9.24 13.75 11.81
CA ASP A 582 10.62 13.43 11.49
C ASP A 582 10.77 11.93 11.21
N VAL A 583 11.35 11.58 10.06
CA VAL A 583 11.81 10.22 9.71
C VAL A 583 12.99 9.80 10.61
N GLY A 584 12.68 9.49 11.87
CA GLY A 584 13.61 9.23 12.96
C GLY A 584 14.21 10.51 13.56
N THR A 585 14.02 10.72 14.87
CA THR A 585 14.81 11.70 15.65
C THR A 585 15.73 11.00 16.67
N PRO A 586 17.00 11.47 16.81
CA PRO A 586 18.05 10.79 16.08
C PRO A 586 19.41 10.76 16.80
N ASP A 587 19.49 10.29 18.05
CA ASP A 587 20.71 10.53 18.85
C ASP A 587 21.97 9.80 18.29
N GLU A 588 21.86 8.55 17.79
CA GLU A 588 22.96 7.83 17.09
C GLU A 588 22.48 7.00 15.85
N GLY A 589 21.51 7.49 15.08
CA GLY A 589 20.95 6.80 13.91
C GLY A 589 21.97 6.58 12.77
N THR A 590 22.13 5.33 12.32
CA THR A 590 23.33 4.91 11.59
C THR A 590 23.07 4.00 10.37
N THR A 591 23.05 4.63 9.19
CA THR A 591 23.53 4.03 7.92
C THR A 591 22.64 3.10 7.06
N GLN A 592 21.31 3.26 7.06
CA GLN A 592 20.44 2.67 6.01
C GLN A 592 20.80 3.09 4.55
N SER A 593 21.63 4.12 4.34
CA SER A 593 21.87 4.70 3.01
C SER A 593 22.88 3.91 2.17
N ALA A 594 22.56 3.74 0.89
CA ALA A 594 23.46 3.30 -0.18
C ALA A 594 24.76 4.12 -0.35
N GLY A 595 25.00 5.16 0.45
CA GLY A 595 26.25 5.93 0.50
C GLY A 595 27.13 5.72 1.75
N SER A 596 26.86 4.70 2.58
CA SER A 596 27.61 4.46 3.83
C SER A 596 28.89 3.65 3.63
N THR A 597 30.04 4.30 3.80
CA THR A 597 31.37 3.65 3.84
C THR A 597 31.76 3.13 5.23
N THR A 598 30.79 2.66 6.02
CA THR A 598 30.98 2.05 7.36
C THR A 598 29.94 0.94 7.52
N ASP A 599 30.38 -0.27 7.91
CA ASP A 599 29.49 -1.44 8.02
C ASP A 599 28.72 -1.50 9.33
N SER A 600 29.28 -0.92 10.40
CA SER A 600 28.61 -0.71 11.68
C SER A 600 29.29 0.37 12.50
N SER A 601 28.47 1.11 13.23
CA SER A 601 28.82 2.11 14.23
C SER A 601 28.61 1.54 15.64
N ASN A 602 27.62 0.67 15.79
CA ASN A 602 27.13 0.15 17.06
C ASN A 602 27.96 -1.04 17.56
N TYR A 603 28.48 -1.87 16.65
CA TYR A 603 29.28 -3.04 16.97
C TYR A 603 30.78 -2.79 16.78
N SER A 604 31.58 -3.06 17.82
CA SER A 604 33.05 -2.90 17.76
C SER A 604 33.77 -4.08 17.09
N THR A 605 33.08 -5.20 16.89
CA THR A 605 33.56 -6.39 16.18
C THR A 605 32.41 -7.18 15.55
N TYR A 606 32.71 -7.92 14.47
CA TYR A 606 31.76 -8.84 13.82
C TYR A 606 31.13 -9.86 14.79
N ALA A 607 31.91 -10.29 15.81
CA ALA A 607 31.44 -11.26 16.79
C ALA A 607 30.45 -10.68 17.82
N GLU A 608 30.44 -9.35 18.03
CA GLU A 608 29.43 -8.66 18.84
C GLU A 608 28.14 -8.48 18.02
N MET A 609 28.28 -8.13 16.73
CA MET A 609 27.17 -8.05 15.77
C MET A 609 26.44 -9.39 15.60
N LEU A 610 27.19 -10.47 15.34
CA LEU A 610 26.61 -11.81 15.21
C LEU A 610 25.98 -12.31 16.53
N GLU A 611 26.52 -11.94 17.70
CA GLU A 611 25.89 -12.29 18.99
C GLU A 611 24.56 -11.54 19.20
N ALA A 612 24.39 -10.33 18.66
CA ALA A 612 23.09 -9.63 18.64
C ALA A 612 22.09 -10.32 17.69
N TYR A 613 22.42 -10.44 16.40
CA TYR A 613 21.59 -11.18 15.41
C TYR A 613 21.15 -12.57 15.89
N GLN A 614 22.01 -13.30 16.61
CA GLN A 614 21.69 -14.63 17.17
C GLN A 614 20.74 -14.60 18.37
N ASN A 615 20.66 -13.51 19.14
CA ASN A 615 19.72 -13.38 20.24
C ASN A 615 18.39 -12.83 19.73
N ASP A 616 18.41 -11.69 19.05
CA ASP A 616 17.25 -10.96 18.54
C ASP A 616 16.33 -11.87 17.70
N VAL A 617 16.88 -12.51 16.66
CA VAL A 617 16.12 -13.43 15.80
C VAL A 617 15.62 -14.65 16.58
N ALA A 618 16.33 -15.10 17.61
CA ALA A 618 15.91 -16.21 18.46
C ALA A 618 14.81 -15.83 19.47
N GLU A 619 14.65 -14.55 19.78
CA GLU A 619 13.57 -14.00 20.62
C GLU A 619 12.35 -13.65 19.77
N VAL A 620 12.53 -13.05 18.58
CA VAL A 620 11.46 -12.85 17.57
C VAL A 620 10.81 -14.18 17.17
N TYR A 621 11.61 -15.21 16.85
CA TYR A 621 11.11 -16.56 16.50
C TYR A 621 10.85 -17.45 17.72
N ALA A 622 10.84 -16.91 18.95
CA ALA A 622 10.24 -17.60 20.10
C ALA A 622 8.71 -17.55 20.07
N GLY A 623 8.16 -16.55 19.37
CA GLY A 623 6.74 -16.21 19.33
C GLY A 623 6.32 -15.28 20.48
N ASP A 624 5.24 -14.54 20.27
CA ASP A 624 4.57 -13.71 21.27
C ASP A 624 3.77 -14.54 22.30
N GLU A 625 2.87 -13.92 23.08
CA GLU A 625 2.07 -14.67 24.07
C GLU A 625 0.94 -15.52 23.45
N TYR A 626 0.55 -15.22 22.21
CA TYR A 626 -0.33 -16.05 21.39
C TYR A 626 0.42 -17.23 20.74
N GLY A 627 1.74 -17.09 20.59
CA GLY A 627 2.65 -18.06 19.99
C GLY A 627 2.90 -17.80 18.50
N ASN A 628 2.53 -16.63 18.01
CA ASN A 628 2.71 -16.18 16.63
C ASN A 628 4.08 -15.51 16.47
N VAL A 629 4.70 -15.64 15.29
CA VAL A 629 5.94 -14.93 14.95
C VAL A 629 5.58 -13.67 14.16
N SER A 630 5.87 -12.49 14.69
CA SER A 630 5.47 -11.20 14.08
C SER A 630 5.95 -11.02 12.64
N VAL A 631 7.13 -11.53 12.29
CA VAL A 631 7.67 -11.55 10.92
C VAL A 631 6.85 -12.46 9.99
N GLU A 632 6.30 -13.57 10.51
CA GLU A 632 5.44 -14.48 9.74
C GLU A 632 4.02 -13.88 9.56
N LEU A 633 3.52 -13.13 10.55
CA LEU A 633 2.27 -12.36 10.43
C LEU A 633 2.38 -11.25 9.37
N TYR A 634 3.54 -10.58 9.27
CA TYR A 634 3.79 -9.49 8.31
C TYR A 634 4.36 -9.99 6.97
N ASN A 635 4.31 -11.30 6.71
CA ASN A 635 4.62 -11.92 5.42
C ASN A 635 3.31 -12.25 4.66
N PRO A 636 2.82 -11.41 3.74
CA PRO A 636 1.59 -11.68 3.00
C PRO A 636 1.63 -12.99 2.18
N LEU A 637 2.83 -13.47 1.81
CA LEU A 637 2.99 -14.75 1.09
C LEU A 637 2.59 -15.99 1.92
N ASN A 638 2.41 -15.84 3.23
CA ASN A 638 1.86 -16.91 4.08
C ASN A 638 0.33 -17.07 3.94
N TYR A 639 -0.38 -16.01 3.51
CA TYR A 639 -1.85 -15.92 3.55
C TYR A 639 -2.53 -16.03 2.19
N ILE A 640 -1.84 -15.63 1.12
CA ILE A 640 -2.39 -15.68 -0.25
C ILE A 640 -2.66 -17.13 -0.66
N GLY A 641 -3.93 -17.47 -0.88
CA GLY A 641 -4.39 -18.83 -1.18
C GLY A 641 -4.45 -19.82 -0.01
N ASP A 642 -4.41 -19.37 1.25
CA ASP A 642 -4.61 -20.23 2.43
C ASP A 642 -6.11 -20.64 2.64
N GLU A 643 -6.37 -21.65 3.47
CA GLU A 643 -7.72 -22.13 3.80
C GLU A 643 -8.38 -21.43 5.03
N ASP A 644 -7.67 -20.60 5.81
CA ASP A 644 -8.23 -19.88 6.99
C ASP A 644 -8.61 -18.40 6.72
N GLY A 645 -8.32 -17.87 5.54
CA GLY A 645 -8.71 -16.51 5.10
C GLY A 645 -9.44 -16.49 3.75
N ASP A 646 -9.72 -15.28 3.24
CA ASP A 646 -10.31 -15.06 1.91
C ASP A 646 -9.32 -14.31 0.98
N ASP A 647 -9.03 -14.82 -0.22
CA ASP A 647 -8.31 -14.03 -1.23
C ASP A 647 -9.16 -12.82 -1.69
N PRO A 648 -8.56 -11.64 -1.95
CA PRO A 648 -9.24 -10.53 -2.62
C PRO A 648 -9.62 -10.92 -4.06
N VAL A 649 -10.58 -10.22 -4.68
CA VAL A 649 -10.94 -10.50 -6.09
C VAL A 649 -9.88 -9.99 -7.06
N TRP A 650 -9.23 -8.86 -6.73
CA TRP A 650 -8.23 -8.21 -7.58
C TRP A 650 -7.22 -7.38 -6.78
N ILE A 651 -6.02 -7.15 -7.34
CA ILE A 651 -5.01 -6.24 -6.79
C ILE A 651 -4.18 -5.56 -7.90
N ARG A 652 -3.95 -4.25 -7.77
CA ARG A 652 -2.99 -3.49 -8.59
C ARG A 652 -1.86 -2.96 -7.71
N MET A 653 -0.62 -3.30 -8.04
CA MET A 653 0.57 -2.82 -7.35
C MET A 653 1.33 -1.85 -8.27
N VAL A 654 1.52 -0.61 -7.83
CA VAL A 654 2.10 0.47 -8.64
C VAL A 654 3.44 0.90 -8.05
N CYS A 655 4.55 0.52 -8.67
CA CYS A 655 5.90 0.79 -8.21
C CYS A 655 6.62 1.75 -9.17
N GLY A 656 7.59 2.52 -8.69
CA GLY A 656 8.47 3.29 -9.54
C GLY A 656 9.56 2.39 -10.12
N ALA A 657 9.68 2.28 -11.46
CA ALA A 657 10.72 1.47 -12.10
C ALA A 657 12.16 1.92 -11.76
N ALA A 658 12.32 3.11 -11.15
CA ALA A 658 13.58 3.65 -10.65
C ALA A 658 13.53 3.97 -9.13
N GLU A 659 12.62 3.38 -8.35
CA GLU A 659 12.56 3.58 -6.90
C GLU A 659 13.64 2.78 -6.14
N GLY A 660 14.23 3.33 -5.08
CA GLY A 660 15.32 2.66 -4.37
C GLY A 660 14.87 1.69 -3.27
N ASP A 661 13.63 1.85 -2.79
CA ASP A 661 13.24 1.55 -1.41
C ASP A 661 12.69 0.13 -1.21
N ILE A 662 12.24 -0.51 -2.29
CA ILE A 662 11.92 -1.95 -2.36
C ILE A 662 12.48 -2.56 -3.66
N SER A 663 12.65 -3.88 -3.69
CA SER A 663 13.03 -4.58 -4.90
C SER A 663 11.83 -4.82 -5.81
N MET A 664 11.99 -4.71 -7.13
CA MET A 664 10.89 -5.02 -8.06
C MET A 664 10.50 -6.51 -7.98
N PHE A 665 11.43 -7.39 -7.62
CA PHE A 665 11.17 -8.80 -7.34
C PHE A 665 10.16 -9.02 -6.21
N SER A 666 10.04 -8.13 -5.23
CA SER A 666 9.01 -8.23 -4.18
C SER A 666 7.60 -8.12 -4.77
N SER A 667 7.38 -7.16 -5.67
CA SER A 667 6.10 -7.02 -6.39
C SER A 667 5.81 -8.20 -7.34
N LEU A 668 6.85 -8.75 -7.97
CA LEU A 668 6.75 -9.94 -8.83
C LEU A 668 6.39 -11.20 -8.03
N ASN A 669 6.99 -11.39 -6.85
CA ASN A 669 6.67 -12.50 -5.95
C ASN A 669 5.20 -12.45 -5.48
N LEU A 670 4.73 -11.25 -5.09
CA LEU A 670 3.32 -11.02 -4.72
C LEU A 670 2.37 -11.33 -5.88
N GLN A 671 2.65 -10.82 -7.09
CA GLN A 671 1.84 -11.06 -8.29
C GLN A 671 1.75 -12.56 -8.60
N LEU A 672 2.89 -13.27 -8.57
CA LEU A 672 2.94 -14.72 -8.79
C LEU A 672 2.13 -15.50 -7.74
N ALA A 673 2.18 -15.10 -6.47
CA ALA A 673 1.36 -15.70 -5.42
C ALA A 673 -0.14 -15.48 -5.68
N PHE A 674 -0.57 -14.24 -5.91
CA PHE A 674 -1.98 -13.87 -6.15
C PHE A 674 -2.56 -14.53 -7.42
N LEU A 675 -1.81 -14.56 -8.53
CA LEU A 675 -2.23 -15.27 -9.74
C LEU A 675 -2.37 -16.79 -9.49
N SER A 676 -1.55 -17.36 -8.59
CA SER A 676 -1.58 -18.80 -8.28
C SER A 676 -2.79 -19.23 -7.43
N SER A 677 -3.27 -18.38 -6.51
CA SER A 677 -4.54 -18.60 -5.81
C SER A 677 -5.75 -18.32 -6.74
N GLY A 678 -5.57 -17.35 -7.64
CA GLY A 678 -6.48 -17.05 -8.76
C GLY A 678 -7.15 -15.69 -8.65
N VAL A 679 -6.49 -14.74 -7.99
CA VAL A 679 -6.80 -13.31 -7.93
C VAL A 679 -6.39 -12.64 -9.24
N ASP A 680 -7.11 -11.58 -9.63
CA ASP A 680 -6.76 -10.73 -10.77
C ASP A 680 -5.67 -9.73 -10.35
N ALA A 681 -4.39 -10.06 -10.60
CA ALA A 681 -3.24 -9.34 -10.06
C ALA A 681 -2.36 -8.70 -11.13
N THR A 682 -2.18 -7.38 -11.05
CA THR A 682 -1.36 -6.58 -11.99
C THR A 682 -0.27 -5.82 -11.26
N ILE A 683 0.96 -5.85 -11.80
CA ILE A 683 2.03 -4.92 -11.46
C ILE A 683 2.14 -3.82 -12.51
N GLU A 684 2.49 -2.61 -12.06
CA GLU A 684 2.81 -1.47 -12.90
C GLU A 684 4.15 -0.90 -12.44
N TRP A 685 5.17 -0.99 -13.30
CA TRP A 685 6.51 -0.48 -13.07
C TRP A 685 6.69 0.83 -13.83
N GLN A 686 6.38 1.93 -13.16
CA GLN A 686 6.31 3.25 -13.76
C GLN A 686 7.68 3.77 -14.19
N TRP A 687 7.86 3.94 -15.51
CA TRP A 687 9.10 4.46 -16.08
C TRP A 687 9.40 5.87 -15.61
N ASP A 688 10.65 6.12 -15.20
CA ASP A 688 11.10 7.31 -14.47
C ASP A 688 10.16 7.70 -13.31
N GLY A 689 9.56 6.69 -12.66
CA GLY A 689 8.85 6.80 -11.39
C GLY A 689 9.82 6.53 -10.24
N GLY A 690 9.77 7.38 -9.22
CA GLY A 690 10.42 7.14 -7.93
C GLY A 690 9.47 6.45 -6.95
N HIS A 691 9.87 6.40 -5.68
CA HIS A 691 9.09 5.79 -4.60
C HIS A 691 7.72 6.48 -4.43
N VAL A 692 6.67 5.66 -4.24
CA VAL A 692 5.25 6.06 -4.19
C VAL A 692 4.85 6.90 -5.42
N PRO A 693 4.93 6.34 -6.64
CA PRO A 693 4.76 7.10 -7.88
C PRO A 693 3.35 7.69 -8.02
N SER A 694 3.23 8.78 -8.78
CA SER A 694 1.95 9.41 -9.09
C SER A 694 1.05 8.54 -9.96
N GLU A 695 -0.23 8.86 -9.99
CA GLU A 695 -1.11 8.47 -11.10
C GLU A 695 -0.62 9.10 -12.41
N VAL A 696 -0.59 8.34 -13.51
CA VAL A 696 0.00 8.77 -14.79
C VAL A 696 -0.80 8.27 -15.98
N LEU A 697 -0.61 8.95 -17.13
CA LEU A 697 -1.16 8.55 -18.43
C LEU A 697 -2.67 8.22 -18.39
N GLY A 698 -3.43 8.94 -17.56
CA GLY A 698 -4.88 8.75 -17.40
C GLY A 698 -5.32 7.46 -16.69
N GLU A 699 -4.40 6.73 -16.04
CA GLU A 699 -4.77 5.76 -15.01
C GLU A 699 -5.07 6.45 -13.68
N SER A 700 -5.94 5.86 -12.86
CA SER A 700 -6.18 6.30 -11.49
C SER A 700 -6.78 5.18 -10.63
N LEU A 701 -6.77 5.34 -9.31
CA LEU A 701 -7.49 4.48 -8.37
C LEU A 701 -8.98 4.43 -8.74
N ALA A 702 -9.60 5.57 -9.06
CA ALA A 702 -11.00 5.62 -9.47
C ALA A 702 -11.27 4.85 -10.77
N LEU A 703 -10.41 4.99 -11.80
CA LEU A 703 -10.53 4.20 -13.02
C LEU A 703 -10.33 2.69 -12.75
N THR A 704 -9.43 2.33 -11.83
CA THR A 704 -9.19 0.93 -11.42
C THR A 704 -10.42 0.35 -10.74
N VAL A 705 -10.93 1.02 -9.70
CA VAL A 705 -12.10 0.59 -8.92
C VAL A 705 -13.34 0.49 -9.81
N ASP A 706 -13.61 1.51 -10.64
CA ASP A 706 -14.74 1.50 -11.57
C ASP A 706 -14.63 0.40 -12.64
N THR A 707 -13.43 0.11 -13.13
CA THR A 707 -13.19 -0.95 -14.12
C THR A 707 -13.37 -2.34 -13.49
N MET A 708 -12.83 -2.57 -12.30
CA MET A 708 -12.97 -3.84 -11.57
C MET A 708 -14.41 -4.06 -11.08
N TYR A 709 -15.10 -3.00 -10.65
CA TYR A 709 -16.52 -3.05 -10.29
C TYR A 709 -17.36 -3.38 -11.53
N GLY A 710 -17.06 -2.73 -12.65
CA GLY A 710 -17.59 -3.06 -13.97
C GLY A 710 -17.31 -4.50 -14.40
N GLU A 711 -16.14 -5.06 -14.09
CA GLU A 711 -15.83 -6.44 -14.47
C GLU A 711 -16.59 -7.46 -13.61
N TYR A 712 -16.48 -7.35 -12.29
CA TYR A 712 -16.89 -8.40 -11.35
C TYR A 712 -18.32 -8.30 -10.83
N VAL A 713 -18.95 -7.12 -10.79
CA VAL A 713 -20.30 -6.94 -10.20
C VAL A 713 -21.42 -7.17 -11.23
N GLU A 714 -22.33 -8.12 -10.97
CA GLU A 714 -23.41 -8.46 -11.92
C GLU A 714 -24.43 -7.31 -12.06
N GLY A 715 -24.34 -6.59 -13.18
CA GLY A 715 -25.25 -5.50 -13.53
C GLY A 715 -24.59 -4.13 -13.61
N ALA A 716 -23.33 -4.00 -13.20
CA ALA A 716 -22.52 -2.80 -13.36
C ALA A 716 -22.32 -2.40 -14.83
N VAL A 717 -21.90 -1.15 -15.05
CA VAL A 717 -21.47 -0.66 -16.36
C VAL A 717 -20.08 -1.22 -16.64
N LYS A 718 -19.87 -1.81 -17.83
CA LYS A 718 -18.51 -2.18 -18.27
C LYS A 718 -17.78 -0.90 -18.63
N ILE A 719 -16.84 -0.50 -17.78
CA ILE A 719 -16.02 0.70 -17.95
C ILE A 719 -14.84 0.41 -18.88
N THR A 720 -14.42 1.44 -19.59
CA THR A 720 -13.22 1.46 -20.44
C THR A 720 -12.63 2.86 -20.37
N LYS A 721 -11.31 2.96 -20.21
CA LYS A 721 -10.55 4.22 -20.29
C LYS A 721 -11.02 5.08 -21.47
N SER A 722 -11.29 6.36 -21.24
CA SER A 722 -11.76 7.30 -22.26
C SER A 722 -10.70 7.52 -23.35
N GLU A 723 -11.09 7.91 -24.57
CA GLU A 723 -10.12 8.25 -25.62
C GLU A 723 -9.25 9.46 -25.22
N ALA A 724 -7.93 9.36 -25.42
CA ALA A 724 -6.97 10.43 -25.13
C ALA A 724 -7.34 11.76 -25.81
N GLN A 725 -7.22 12.87 -25.08
CA GLN A 725 -7.37 14.21 -25.65
C GLN A 725 -6.02 14.71 -26.20
N THR A 726 -6.05 15.42 -27.33
CA THR A 726 -4.83 16.01 -27.89
C THR A 726 -4.34 17.13 -26.99
N GLN A 727 -3.18 16.94 -26.35
CA GLN A 727 -2.47 17.97 -25.61
C GLN A 727 -2.30 19.23 -26.51
N THR A 728 -2.81 20.38 -26.07
CA THR A 728 -2.78 21.64 -26.86
C THR A 728 -1.86 22.72 -26.31
N GLN A 729 -1.30 22.52 -25.12
CA GLN A 729 -0.34 23.39 -24.46
C GLN A 729 0.83 22.54 -23.96
N ASN A 730 2.06 23.03 -24.04
CA ASN A 730 3.21 22.33 -23.45
C ASN A 730 3.22 22.54 -21.92
N GLY A 731 3.82 21.61 -21.16
CA GLY A 731 4.06 21.81 -19.75
C GLY A 731 5.09 22.92 -19.44
N ASP A 732 5.13 23.36 -18.19
CA ASP A 732 5.94 24.52 -17.72
C ASP A 732 7.42 24.19 -17.36
N ALA A 733 7.89 22.94 -17.54
CA ALA A 733 9.23 22.55 -17.09
C ALA A 733 10.35 23.22 -17.92
N THR A 734 11.42 23.64 -17.25
CA THR A 734 12.52 24.38 -17.90
C THR A 734 13.66 23.51 -18.45
N GLU A 735 13.70 22.24 -18.07
CA GLU A 735 14.69 21.25 -18.50
C GLU A 735 14.06 19.84 -18.47
N ALA A 736 14.55 18.95 -19.33
CA ALA A 736 14.07 17.57 -19.39
C ALA A 736 14.58 16.75 -18.20
N THR A 737 13.77 15.81 -17.72
CA THR A 737 14.07 14.95 -16.57
C THR A 737 13.99 13.46 -16.88
N GLY A 738 13.53 13.07 -18.07
CA GLY A 738 13.45 11.68 -18.50
C GLY A 738 14.83 11.04 -18.72
N THR A 739 14.92 9.73 -18.51
CA THR A 739 16.16 8.98 -18.77
C THR A 739 16.31 8.74 -20.28
N ASP A 740 17.49 9.03 -20.83
CA ASP A 740 17.85 8.63 -22.20
C ASP A 740 18.14 7.12 -22.24
N ILE A 741 17.18 6.36 -22.76
CA ILE A 741 17.24 4.90 -22.91
C ILE A 741 17.55 4.47 -24.36
N SER A 742 17.69 5.43 -25.29
CA SER A 742 17.96 5.22 -26.72
C SER A 742 19.26 4.50 -27.05
N SER A 743 20.14 4.34 -26.06
CA SER A 743 21.44 3.66 -26.20
C SER A 743 21.41 2.16 -25.91
N TRP A 744 20.32 1.64 -25.33
CA TRP A 744 20.17 0.24 -24.92
C TRP A 744 18.83 -0.42 -25.33
N VAL A 745 17.76 0.35 -25.52
CA VAL A 745 16.51 -0.15 -26.11
C VAL A 745 16.66 -0.33 -27.63
N ASP A 746 16.23 -1.47 -28.18
CA ASP A 746 15.95 -1.63 -29.61
C ASP A 746 14.50 -1.23 -29.88
N TYR A 747 14.31 -0.23 -30.75
CA TYR A 747 13.02 0.39 -31.09
C TYR A 747 12.91 0.68 -32.60
N ASP A 748 13.53 -0.16 -33.44
CA ASP A 748 13.39 -0.12 -34.92
C ASP A 748 11.91 -0.27 -35.36
N ASP A 749 11.03 -0.74 -34.45
CA ASP A 749 9.57 -0.60 -34.44
C ASP A 749 9.10 -0.28 -33.00
N THR A 750 8.43 0.85 -32.76
CA THR A 750 7.99 1.28 -31.41
C THR A 750 6.77 0.51 -30.87
N SER A 751 6.29 -0.51 -31.60
CA SER A 751 5.25 -1.46 -31.13
C SER A 751 5.81 -2.83 -30.73
N ALA A 752 7.14 -2.95 -30.64
CA ALA A 752 7.85 -4.13 -30.15
C ALA A 752 9.23 -3.74 -29.61
N VAL A 753 9.28 -2.92 -28.55
CA VAL A 753 10.53 -2.57 -27.88
C VAL A 753 11.15 -3.75 -27.14
N SER A 754 12.49 -3.76 -27.04
CA SER A 754 13.22 -4.76 -26.24
C SER A 754 14.57 -4.23 -25.73
N PHE A 755 15.12 -4.83 -24.68
CA PHE A 755 16.42 -4.50 -24.11
C PHE A 755 17.08 -5.71 -23.42
N SER A 756 18.29 -5.58 -22.87
CA SER A 756 18.92 -6.67 -22.11
C SER A 756 18.58 -6.61 -20.62
N LEU A 757 18.60 -7.76 -19.96
CA LEU A 757 18.48 -7.86 -18.50
C LEU A 757 19.53 -7.01 -17.76
N ALA A 758 20.76 -6.92 -18.30
CA ALA A 758 21.80 -6.07 -17.73
C ALA A 758 21.46 -4.57 -17.82
N ASP A 759 20.83 -4.13 -18.92
CA ASP A 759 20.37 -2.75 -19.06
C ASP A 759 19.16 -2.46 -18.13
N ALA A 760 18.24 -3.42 -17.98
CA ALA A 760 17.10 -3.34 -17.08
C ALA A 760 17.52 -3.20 -15.61
N VAL A 761 18.43 -4.09 -15.16
CA VAL A 761 18.98 -4.05 -13.81
C VAL A 761 19.82 -2.79 -13.62
N SER A 762 20.67 -2.40 -14.58
CA SER A 762 21.43 -1.16 -14.48
C SER A 762 20.53 0.08 -14.46
N TYR A 763 19.37 0.08 -15.14
CA TYR A 763 18.39 1.15 -15.00
C TYR A 763 17.86 1.23 -13.56
N ARG A 764 17.50 0.07 -12.98
CA ARG A 764 17.02 -0.07 -11.61
C ARG A 764 18.03 0.40 -10.54
N THR A 765 19.27 -0.08 -10.60
CA THR A 765 20.31 0.20 -9.58
C THR A 765 20.73 1.66 -9.50
N LYS A 766 20.54 2.46 -10.58
CA LYS A 766 20.73 3.92 -10.56
C LYS A 766 19.80 4.62 -9.55
N GLY A 767 18.70 4.00 -9.17
CA GLY A 767 17.76 4.47 -8.16
C GLY A 767 18.02 3.98 -6.73
N ALA A 768 19.00 3.09 -6.51
CA ALA A 768 19.24 2.43 -5.21
C ALA A 768 19.42 3.44 -4.06
N SER A 769 18.57 3.34 -3.03
CA SER A 769 18.57 4.22 -1.85
C SER A 769 19.14 3.54 -0.60
N LYS A 770 18.97 2.21 -0.50
CA LYS A 770 19.30 1.38 0.67
C LYS A 770 20.68 0.71 0.59
N SER A 771 21.24 0.36 1.75
CA SER A 771 22.47 -0.41 1.93
C SER A 771 22.29 -1.92 1.62
N THR A 772 23.29 -2.76 1.93
CA THR A 772 23.11 -4.23 1.94
C THR A 772 23.70 -4.85 3.21
N PRO A 773 22.89 -5.47 4.10
CA PRO A 773 21.41 -5.50 4.06
C PRO A 773 20.77 -4.11 4.10
N GLY A 774 19.49 -4.03 3.71
CA GLY A 774 18.73 -2.81 3.45
C GLY A 774 17.41 -2.70 4.25
N PHE A 775 16.94 -3.79 4.88
CA PHE A 775 15.76 -3.81 5.74
C PHE A 775 16.17 -4.23 7.16
N ASP A 776 16.66 -5.46 7.35
CA ASP A 776 17.37 -5.84 8.59
C ASP A 776 18.80 -5.32 8.53
N VAL A 777 18.97 -4.03 8.85
CA VAL A 777 20.27 -3.36 8.71
C VAL A 777 21.12 -3.53 9.96
N ILE A 778 22.43 -3.68 9.76
CA ILE A 778 23.37 -4.04 10.82
C ILE A 778 23.37 -3.06 12.01
N ASP A 779 23.07 -1.78 11.79
CA ASP A 779 23.07 -0.75 12.84
C ASP A 779 21.65 -0.44 13.40
N TYR A 780 20.65 -1.27 13.07
CA TYR A 780 19.20 -1.08 13.27
C TYR A 780 18.60 0.09 12.47
N GLY A 781 17.55 -0.19 11.71
CA GLY A 781 16.88 0.70 10.75
C GLY A 781 15.37 0.71 10.91
N GLN A 782 14.69 1.47 10.04
CA GLN A 782 13.26 1.76 10.14
C GLN A 782 12.38 0.51 10.26
N GLU A 783 12.76 -0.59 9.61
CA GLU A 783 12.03 -1.85 9.63
C GLU A 783 12.33 -2.71 10.87
N ASP A 784 13.50 -2.58 11.50
CA ASP A 784 13.85 -3.33 12.72
C ASP A 784 13.05 -2.89 13.95
N TYR A 785 12.62 -1.62 13.97
CA TYR A 785 11.69 -1.08 14.98
C TYR A 785 10.27 -1.65 14.84
N VAL A 786 9.88 -2.21 13.68
CA VAL A 786 8.56 -2.85 13.48
C VAL A 786 8.45 -4.15 14.28
N PHE A 787 9.60 -4.79 14.53
CA PHE A 787 9.72 -6.04 15.25
C PHE A 787 10.38 -5.83 16.63
N GLY A 788 10.22 -4.64 17.23
CA GLY A 788 10.57 -4.38 18.64
C GLY A 788 9.78 -5.23 19.65
N ASP A 789 10.00 -5.00 20.94
CA ASP A 789 9.11 -5.39 22.02
C ASP A 789 9.24 -4.44 23.24
N SER A 790 8.41 -4.68 24.27
CA SER A 790 8.40 -3.93 25.54
C SER A 790 9.71 -3.92 26.37
N ASP A 791 10.69 -4.77 26.06
CA ASP A 791 12.04 -4.77 26.64
C ASP A 791 13.11 -4.21 25.64
N SER A 792 12.84 -4.14 24.33
CA SER A 792 13.78 -3.73 23.25
C SER A 792 13.12 -2.98 22.07
N ASP A 793 13.39 -1.68 21.92
CA ASP A 793 12.75 -0.81 20.89
C ASP A 793 12.86 -1.31 19.43
N ALA A 794 13.92 -2.06 19.10
CA ALA A 794 14.19 -2.67 17.79
C ALA A 794 14.96 -3.99 17.98
N ARG A 795 14.76 -4.96 17.08
CA ARG A 795 15.41 -6.29 17.11
C ARG A 795 15.70 -6.77 15.68
N HIS A 796 16.85 -7.40 15.45
CA HIS A 796 17.13 -8.10 14.18
C HIS A 796 16.17 -9.30 14.00
N TRP A 797 15.72 -9.56 12.77
CA TRP A 797 14.56 -10.41 12.48
C TRP A 797 14.73 -11.28 11.22
N SER A 798 15.70 -10.99 10.36
CA SER A 798 15.92 -11.70 9.10
C SER A 798 16.75 -12.97 9.32
N VAL A 799 16.06 -14.11 9.34
CA VAL A 799 16.69 -15.45 9.37
C VAL A 799 17.67 -15.69 8.22
N TRP A 800 17.50 -14.99 7.09
CA TRP A 800 18.36 -15.09 5.92
C TRP A 800 19.66 -14.30 6.09
N VAL A 801 19.59 -13.08 6.63
CA VAL A 801 20.77 -12.29 7.00
C VAL A 801 21.58 -13.03 8.07
N LEU A 802 20.93 -13.51 9.15
CA LEU A 802 21.59 -14.33 10.18
C LEU A 802 22.24 -15.59 9.58
N LYS A 803 21.56 -16.32 8.69
CA LYS A 803 22.12 -17.52 8.03
C LYS A 803 23.39 -17.20 7.25
N VAL A 804 23.40 -16.13 6.45
CA VAL A 804 24.58 -15.71 5.70
C VAL A 804 25.74 -15.37 6.65
N LEU A 805 25.46 -14.65 7.74
CA LEU A 805 26.47 -14.32 8.75
C LEU A 805 27.05 -15.57 9.44
N GLU A 806 26.23 -16.57 9.76
CA GLU A 806 26.68 -17.83 10.37
C GLU A 806 27.49 -18.72 9.41
N GLU A 807 27.02 -18.91 8.16
CA GLU A 807 27.69 -19.81 7.21
C GLU A 807 28.97 -19.21 6.61
N HIS A 808 29.08 -17.88 6.54
CA HIS A 808 30.21 -17.17 5.90
C HIS A 808 31.11 -16.36 6.86
N GLN A 809 30.97 -16.55 8.18
CA GLN A 809 31.77 -15.85 9.22
C GLN A 809 33.27 -15.75 8.89
N ASP A 810 33.93 -16.84 8.48
CA ASP A 810 35.39 -16.87 8.25
C ASP A 810 35.86 -15.86 7.17
N GLU A 811 34.99 -15.43 6.25
CA GLU A 811 35.28 -14.45 5.18
C GLU A 811 34.71 -13.05 5.53
N LEU A 812 33.48 -12.98 6.06
CA LEU A 812 32.85 -11.72 6.47
C LEU A 812 33.52 -11.07 7.69
N GLU A 813 34.05 -11.86 8.64
CA GLU A 813 34.78 -11.38 9.81
C GLU A 813 36.11 -10.68 9.43
N GLU A 814 36.78 -11.06 8.33
CA GLU A 814 38.02 -10.38 7.90
C GLU A 814 37.72 -8.99 7.31
N LEU A 815 36.60 -8.82 6.59
CA LEU A 815 36.18 -7.56 5.95
C LEU A 815 35.58 -6.57 6.96
N PHE A 816 34.59 -7.00 7.74
CA PHE A 816 33.93 -6.14 8.74
C PHE A 816 34.93 -5.56 9.76
N ASN A 817 35.89 -6.37 10.23
CA ASN A 817 36.88 -5.92 11.19
C ASN A 817 38.07 -5.16 10.56
N SER A 818 38.20 -5.11 9.22
CA SER A 818 39.14 -4.21 8.54
C SER A 818 38.52 -2.86 8.21
N GLY A 819 37.20 -2.81 7.98
CA GLY A 819 36.49 -1.63 7.50
C GLY A 819 36.88 -1.30 6.06
N GLU A 820 36.87 -2.32 5.19
CA GLU A 820 37.26 -2.28 3.76
C GLU A 820 36.09 -2.67 2.85
#